data_AF-A0A1J3I3L0-F1
#
_entry.id   AF-A0A1J3I3L0-F1
#
_cell.length_a   1.000
_cell.length_b   1.000
_cell.length_c   1.000
_cell.angle_alpha   90.00
_cell.angle_beta   90.00
_cell.angle_gamma   90.00
#
_symmetry.space_group_name_H-M   'P 1'
#
loop_
_entity.id
_entity.type
_entity.pdbx_description
1 polymer ?
#
loop_
_entity_poly.entity_id
_entity_poly.type
_entity_poly.pdbx_seq_one_letter_code
_entity_poly.pdbx_strand_id
1 'polypeptide(L)'
;MAGGGKPTLSPKAIIHQKFGANAIYRIEEVHDSSESGCPGLAIPRKGPCLYRCHLQLPEFSVVSNDFKKKKESEQCAAELALDKLGIRPQNDDLTVDEAWDDLVGRIKYIFSDEFLSSEHPLGAHLRAALRREGDSCGSVPVSVIATFDSRINGRCKIINPTVESDPFLVISTVMKAAAKLSDYIVASPHVASLRRKNAYPSEIVQALATTHVYDSQDSRKVEAAYIPCDGEEVVELDAIDISSGRYYMDGIAERLCLKDGSQVMISRTLGKASCGSECRLYSAIPKLKSSDNSSEVAGSPSEASSHTEKSRRNARASYICGQDIHGDAILASVGYRWKSDDLDYDHVTVKSFYRICCGMSPNGIYKIARKAVLAAQLPFSFTTKSNWRGPLPRDILKMFCQQHRLAEPDFTVSTAPVKSLSDIYRSHKKLKVLGSDDAGNEKEKEDDTPGLKHGFRCEVRILTKSKDVVLECSLRKFYEKENDAIQNVSLKALLWFSKYFDELDVDGEQPNDTDDDQTTNEPSSGEKGVRSITNGSVVSICYSLSLAVDPEYSSDGGESPGEGSEGNEDVESEEDAENPCNCESSIDLIESNEEIEFEVGTGAMNPHIESAVTKMTVGEYASFNTTLPDAAEALILAAATDTVRFRSLLSGSPTLDYSILLLGVKGPTEERMEAAFFKPPLSKQRVEYAVKHIKESSASTLADFGCGSGSL
;
A
#
# COMPACT_ATOMS: atom_id res chain seq x y z
N MET A 1 11.38 7.21 -5.51
CA MET A 1 10.85 8.16 -4.50
C MET A 1 9.63 8.87 -5.07
N ALA A 2 8.44 8.52 -4.56
CA ALA A 2 7.17 9.01 -5.08
C ALA A 2 6.95 10.49 -4.70
N GLY A 3 6.47 11.28 -5.67
CA GLY A 3 6.06 12.67 -5.50
C GLY A 3 4.85 12.82 -4.58
N GLY A 4 5.08 12.80 -3.28
CA GLY A 4 4.29 13.56 -2.33
C GLY A 4 4.85 14.98 -2.28
N GLY A 5 4.00 16.01 -2.13
CA GLY A 5 4.48 17.27 -1.55
C GLY A 5 5.29 16.90 -0.31
N LYS A 6 6.51 17.44 -0.17
CA LYS A 6 7.39 17.08 0.94
C LYS A 6 6.54 17.12 2.22
N PRO A 7 6.50 16.05 3.04
CA PRO A 7 6.09 16.26 4.43
C PRO A 7 6.94 17.41 4.94
N THR A 8 6.30 18.42 5.54
CA THR A 8 6.94 19.61 6.07
C THR A 8 8.25 19.16 6.71
N LEU A 9 9.39 19.58 6.13
CA LEU A 9 10.68 19.02 6.54
C LEU A 9 10.78 19.19 8.05
N SER A 10 10.96 18.08 8.77
CA SER A 10 11.03 18.17 10.22
C SER A 10 12.11 19.18 10.62
N PRO A 11 11.94 19.97 11.68
CA PRO A 11 12.93 20.96 12.12
C PRO A 11 14.37 20.42 12.11
N LYS A 12 14.55 19.18 12.58
CA LYS A 12 15.85 18.48 12.57
C LYS A 12 16.46 18.32 11.16
N ALA A 13 15.63 18.01 10.16
CA ALA A 13 16.05 17.86 8.77
C ALA A 13 16.49 19.18 8.14
N ILE A 14 15.80 20.29 8.47
CA ILE A 14 16.17 21.64 7.99
C ILE A 14 17.53 22.05 8.56
N ILE A 15 17.75 21.85 9.86
CA ILE A 15 19.04 22.10 10.50
C ILE A 15 20.15 21.25 9.85
N HIS A 16 19.92 19.96 9.64
CA HIS A 16 20.89 19.08 8.99
C HIS A 16 21.17 19.51 7.54
N GLN A 17 20.18 19.97 6.80
CA GLN A 17 20.39 20.46 5.42
C GLN A 17 21.28 21.71 5.40
N LYS A 18 21.14 22.61 6.37
CA LYS A 18 21.88 23.88 6.42
C LYS A 18 23.29 23.73 7.01
N PHE A 19 23.44 22.95 8.07
CA PHE A 19 24.69 22.85 8.83
C PHE A 19 25.40 21.50 8.70
N GLY A 20 24.73 20.47 8.17
CA GLY A 20 25.29 19.13 7.96
C GLY A 20 25.90 18.55 9.24
N ALA A 21 27.14 18.06 9.11
CA ALA A 21 27.92 17.50 10.21
C ALA A 21 28.27 18.51 11.31
N ASN A 22 28.09 19.82 11.07
CA ASN A 22 28.40 20.85 12.05
C ASN A 22 27.27 21.06 13.09
N ALA A 23 26.13 20.37 12.93
CA ALA A 23 25.06 20.34 13.91
C ALA A 23 25.18 19.10 14.81
N ILE A 24 25.56 19.30 16.08
CA ILE A 24 25.78 18.20 17.03
C ILE A 24 24.63 18.15 18.04
N TYR A 25 23.89 17.05 18.04
CA TYR A 25 22.84 16.77 19.02
C TYR A 25 23.41 15.90 20.14
N ARG A 26 23.27 16.34 21.40
CA ARG A 26 23.62 15.56 22.61
C ARG A 26 22.39 15.38 23.48
N ILE A 27 22.05 14.14 23.79
CA ILE A 27 20.90 13.82 24.64
C ILE A 27 21.37 13.68 26.08
N GLU A 28 20.74 14.42 26.98
CA GLU A 28 20.88 14.34 28.42
C GLU A 28 19.66 13.60 29.01
N GLU A 29 19.90 12.62 29.88
CA GLU A 29 18.84 11.94 30.62
C GLU A 29 18.55 12.71 31.92
N VAL A 30 17.35 13.27 32.02
CA VAL A 30 16.87 14.01 33.18
C VAL A 30 15.96 13.10 33.99
N HIS A 31 16.25 12.94 35.28
CA HIS A 31 15.41 12.13 36.15
C HIS A 31 14.14 12.92 36.49
N ASP A 32 12.97 12.31 36.28
CA ASP A 32 11.69 12.94 36.61
C ASP A 32 11.51 12.97 38.14
N SER A 33 11.31 14.18 38.69
CA SER A 33 11.02 14.36 40.12
C SER A 33 9.62 13.91 40.53
N SER A 34 8.78 13.46 39.57
CA SER A 34 7.45 12.92 39.85
C SER A 34 7.49 11.55 40.56
N GLU A 35 8.64 10.88 40.58
CA GLU A 35 8.84 9.72 41.46
C GLU A 35 8.93 10.20 42.91
N SER A 36 8.10 9.62 43.80
CA SER A 36 8.10 9.91 45.23
C SER A 36 9.48 9.64 45.82
N GLY A 37 10.34 10.67 45.86
CA GLY A 37 11.70 10.56 46.37
C GLY A 37 11.67 10.14 47.84
N CYS A 38 12.06 8.90 48.12
CA CYS A 38 12.17 8.41 49.49
C CYS A 38 13.59 8.68 50.01
N PRO A 39 13.80 9.70 50.88
CA PRO A 39 15.12 10.02 51.38
C PRO A 39 15.72 8.85 52.17
N GLY A 40 17.00 8.55 51.97
CA GLY A 40 17.73 7.48 52.68
C GLY A 40 17.58 6.08 52.10
N LEU A 41 16.82 5.89 51.01
CA LEU A 41 16.73 4.60 50.33
C LEU A 41 18.02 4.28 49.56
N ALA A 42 18.72 3.22 49.96
CA ALA A 42 19.96 2.76 49.31
C ALA A 42 19.73 1.91 48.04
N ILE A 43 18.47 1.64 47.68
CA ILE A 43 18.09 0.83 46.51
C ILE A 43 17.60 1.78 45.41
N PRO A 44 18.39 1.99 44.34
CA PRO A 44 17.97 2.87 43.26
C PRO A 44 16.83 2.22 42.47
N ARG A 45 15.71 2.93 42.32
CA ARG A 45 14.67 2.62 41.34
C ARG A 45 14.95 3.47 40.11
N LYS A 46 15.40 2.85 39.01
CA LYS A 46 15.50 3.56 37.73
C LYS A 46 14.16 3.46 37.03
N GLY A 47 13.25 4.40 37.26
CA GLY A 47 12.04 4.49 36.46
C GLY A 47 12.24 5.32 35.19
N PRO A 48 11.16 5.75 34.54
CA PRO A 48 11.22 6.43 33.26
C PRO A 48 11.97 7.77 33.39
N CYS A 49 13.07 7.91 32.65
CA CYS A 49 13.78 9.18 32.53
C CYS A 49 13.13 10.06 31.46
N LEU A 50 13.16 11.36 31.69
CA LEU A 50 12.92 12.35 30.67
C LEU A 50 14.22 12.60 29.90
N TYR A 51 14.08 13.17 28.71
CA TYR A 51 15.18 13.46 27.81
C TYR A 51 15.18 14.93 27.48
N ARG A 52 16.35 15.52 27.59
CA ARG A 52 16.66 16.88 27.16
C ARG A 52 17.70 16.80 26.05
N CYS A 53 17.60 17.65 25.04
CA CYS A 53 18.56 17.66 23.94
C CYS A 53 19.30 18.99 23.88
N HIS A 54 20.64 18.91 23.84
CA HIS A 54 21.55 20.01 23.59
C HIS A 54 21.95 19.97 22.11
N LEU A 55 21.52 20.96 21.34
CA LEU A 55 21.91 21.16 19.95
C LEU A 55 23.00 22.22 19.89
N GLN A 56 24.20 21.83 19.44
CA GLN A 56 25.31 22.73 19.19
C GLN A 56 25.42 23.01 17.69
N LEU A 57 25.33 24.29 17.32
CA LEU A 57 25.58 24.82 15.97
C LEU A 57 26.88 25.65 15.99
N PRO A 58 27.45 26.01 14.83
CA PRO A 58 28.66 26.84 14.76
C PRO A 58 28.55 28.19 15.49
N GLU A 59 27.36 28.79 15.47
CA GLU A 59 27.13 30.16 15.95
C GLU A 59 26.64 30.21 17.41
N PHE A 60 25.90 29.19 17.84
CA PHE A 60 25.31 29.13 19.18
C PHE A 60 24.87 27.70 19.54
N SER A 61 24.47 27.50 20.80
CA SER A 61 23.80 26.28 21.24
C SER A 61 22.38 26.57 21.73
N VAL A 62 21.55 25.52 21.69
CA VAL A 62 20.16 25.51 22.16
C VAL A 62 19.92 24.25 22.96
N VAL A 63 19.06 24.36 23.96
CA VAL A 63 18.65 23.24 24.82
C VAL A 63 17.13 23.14 24.78
N SER A 64 16.60 21.94 24.53
CA SER A 64 15.16 21.71 24.59
C SER A 64 14.62 21.60 26.01
N ASN A 65 13.30 21.59 26.13
CA ASN A 65 12.61 21.21 27.36
C ASN A 65 12.75 19.68 27.61
N ASP A 66 12.20 19.21 28.72
CA ASP A 66 12.23 17.79 29.09
C ASP A 66 11.07 17.02 28.43
N PHE A 67 11.38 15.93 27.72
CA PHE A 67 10.41 15.10 27.00
C PHE A 67 10.51 13.62 27.39
N LYS A 68 9.40 12.89 27.33
CA LYS A 68 9.38 11.44 27.57
C LYS A 68 10.10 10.64 26.47
N LYS A 69 10.24 11.19 25.26
CA LYS A 69 10.90 10.52 24.13
C LYS A 69 12.12 11.29 23.64
N LYS A 70 13.22 10.57 23.44
CA LYS A 70 14.47 11.09 22.85
C LYS A 70 14.24 11.85 21.55
N LYS A 71 13.41 11.31 20.65
CA LYS A 71 13.13 11.92 19.34
C LYS A 71 12.38 13.26 19.45
N GLU A 72 11.50 13.40 20.44
CA GLU A 72 10.74 14.63 20.65
C GLU A 72 11.65 15.75 21.18
N SER A 73 12.57 15.43 22.10
CA SER A 73 13.54 16.40 22.61
C SER A 73 14.51 16.92 21.54
N GLU A 74 14.93 16.05 20.61
CA GLU A 74 15.74 16.45 19.46
C GLU A 74 15.00 17.37 18.49
N GLN A 75 13.72 17.08 18.20
CA GLN A 75 12.91 17.91 17.31
C GLN A 75 12.65 19.29 17.93
N CYS A 76 12.34 19.34 19.23
CA CYS A 76 12.18 20.61 19.95
C CYS A 76 13.47 21.44 19.96
N ALA A 77 14.64 20.81 20.17
CA ALA A 77 15.92 21.52 20.13
C ALA A 77 16.20 22.12 18.74
N ALA A 78 15.87 21.38 17.68
CA ALA A 78 15.97 21.87 16.31
C ALA A 78 14.99 23.01 16.02
N GLU A 79 13.74 22.92 16.49
CA GLU A 79 12.71 23.96 16.34
C GLU A 79 13.15 25.27 17.02
N LEU A 80 13.59 25.20 18.28
CA LEU A 80 14.12 26.36 19.01
C LEU A 80 15.34 26.98 18.32
N ALA A 81 16.20 26.17 17.68
CA ALA A 81 17.33 26.67 16.92
C ALA A 81 16.91 27.36 15.62
N LEU A 82 15.89 26.84 14.94
CA LEU A 82 15.31 27.47 13.76
C LEU A 82 14.65 28.81 14.11
N ASP A 83 13.89 28.86 15.21
CA ASP A 83 13.30 30.10 15.73
C ASP A 83 14.38 31.15 16.04
N LYS A 84 15.49 30.74 16.67
CA LYS A 84 16.61 31.62 16.99
C LYS A 84 17.39 32.10 15.75
N LEU A 85 17.42 31.30 14.67
CA LEU A 85 17.95 31.69 13.37
C LEU A 85 16.96 32.57 12.57
N GLY A 86 15.74 32.77 13.07
CA GLY A 86 14.66 33.43 12.33
C GLY A 86 14.16 32.62 11.12
N ILE A 87 14.47 31.33 11.05
CA ILE A 87 14.03 30.43 9.98
C ILE A 87 12.74 29.78 10.43
N ARG A 88 11.58 30.28 9.99
CA ARG A 88 10.32 29.61 10.29
C ARG A 88 10.17 28.38 9.39
N PRO A 89 9.82 27.19 9.92
CA PRO A 89 9.46 26.02 9.10
C PRO A 89 8.16 26.19 8.29
N GLN A 90 7.52 27.36 8.37
CA GLN A 90 6.37 27.68 7.53
C GLN A 90 6.82 27.71 6.08
N ASN A 91 6.04 27.02 5.24
CA ASN A 91 6.11 27.09 3.79
C ASN A 91 6.67 28.44 3.36
N ASP A 92 7.83 28.46 2.72
CA ASP A 92 8.07 29.51 1.74
C ASP A 92 6.90 29.34 0.76
N ASP A 93 5.82 30.09 0.98
CA ASP A 93 4.75 30.32 0.02
C ASP A 93 5.42 31.15 -1.07
N LEU A 94 6.28 30.48 -1.84
CA LEU A 94 6.90 31.04 -3.02
C LEU A 94 5.78 31.63 -3.83
N THR A 95 5.92 32.91 -4.11
CA THR A 95 5.02 33.57 -5.03
C THR A 95 5.08 32.84 -6.36
N VAL A 96 4.01 32.91 -7.13
CA VAL A 96 3.96 32.29 -8.46
C VAL A 96 5.13 32.77 -9.33
N ASP A 97 5.54 34.02 -9.19
CA ASP A 97 6.67 34.61 -9.91
C ASP A 97 8.02 34.04 -9.46
N GLU A 98 8.28 33.92 -8.16
CA GLU A 98 9.50 33.26 -7.66
C GLU A 98 9.56 31.79 -8.06
N ALA A 99 8.41 31.10 -8.11
CA ALA A 99 8.33 29.73 -8.59
C ALA A 99 8.65 29.64 -10.10
N TRP A 100 8.23 30.62 -10.91
CA TRP A 100 8.63 30.74 -12.31
C TRP A 100 10.12 30.98 -12.46
N ASP A 101 10.70 31.89 -11.68
CA ASP A 101 12.12 32.23 -11.76
C ASP A 101 13.00 31.06 -11.33
N ASP A 102 12.64 30.35 -10.26
CA ASP A 102 13.35 29.15 -9.82
C ASP A 102 13.20 28.01 -10.85
N LEU A 103 12.04 27.87 -11.48
CA LEU A 103 11.83 26.90 -12.56
C LEU A 103 12.76 27.19 -13.76
N VAL A 104 12.82 28.45 -14.20
CA VAL A 104 13.71 28.92 -15.28
C VAL A 104 15.17 28.69 -14.90
N GLY A 105 15.59 29.12 -13.70
CA GLY A 105 16.95 28.92 -13.21
C GLY A 105 17.34 27.44 -13.12
N ARG A 106 16.41 26.59 -12.66
CA ARG A 106 16.65 25.15 -12.57
C ARG A 106 16.81 24.50 -13.94
N ILE A 107 15.97 24.85 -14.92
CA ILE A 107 16.09 24.37 -16.29
C ILE A 107 17.44 24.80 -16.89
N LYS A 108 17.84 26.06 -16.71
CA LYS A 108 19.16 26.56 -17.16
C LYS A 108 20.32 25.76 -16.56
N TYR A 109 20.24 25.46 -15.26
CA TYR A 109 21.26 24.66 -14.57
C TYR A 109 21.33 23.22 -15.06
N ILE A 110 20.19 22.58 -15.36
CA ILE A 110 20.18 21.20 -15.91
C ILE A 110 20.95 21.13 -17.23
N PHE A 111 20.86 22.14 -18.08
CA PHE A 111 21.60 22.21 -19.35
C PHE A 111 22.97 22.91 -19.22
N SER A 112 23.48 23.10 -18.00
CA SER A 112 24.83 23.63 -17.77
C SER A 112 25.91 22.58 -18.05
N ASP A 113 27.14 23.04 -18.25
CA ASP A 113 28.32 22.19 -18.42
C ASP A 113 28.57 21.32 -17.19
N GLU A 114 28.40 21.89 -15.99
CA GLU A 114 28.61 21.21 -14.70
C GLU A 114 27.60 20.08 -14.45
N PHE A 115 26.36 20.24 -14.91
CA PHE A 115 25.30 19.25 -14.63
C PHE A 115 25.42 18.01 -15.53
N LEU A 116 26.12 18.09 -16.66
CA LEU A 116 26.26 16.96 -17.57
C LEU A 116 26.99 15.77 -16.93
N SER A 117 27.93 16.03 -16.02
CA SER A 117 28.65 15.01 -15.23
C SER A 117 27.97 14.70 -13.89
N SER A 118 26.76 15.21 -13.65
CA SER A 118 26.05 14.99 -12.39
C SER A 118 25.67 13.52 -12.21
N GLU A 119 25.84 13.02 -10.98
CA GLU A 119 25.35 11.70 -10.55
C GLU A 119 23.82 11.60 -10.44
N HIS A 120 23.11 12.72 -10.64
CA HIS A 120 21.65 12.77 -10.68
C HIS A 120 21.12 11.96 -11.88
N PRO A 121 19.97 11.26 -11.80
CA PRO A 121 19.41 10.50 -12.93
C PRO A 121 19.31 11.30 -14.24
N LEU A 122 18.93 12.59 -14.15
CA LEU A 122 18.91 13.49 -15.30
C LEU A 122 20.27 13.69 -16.00
N GLY A 123 21.39 13.58 -15.28
CA GLY A 123 22.73 13.59 -15.88
C GLY A 123 22.95 12.40 -16.80
N ALA A 124 22.49 11.20 -16.40
CA ALA A 124 22.48 10.03 -17.27
C ALA A 124 21.54 10.20 -18.48
N HIS A 125 20.35 10.77 -18.28
CA HIS A 125 19.44 11.10 -19.40
C HIS A 125 20.04 12.09 -20.40
N LEU A 126 20.73 13.14 -19.93
CA LEU A 126 21.40 14.12 -20.80
C LEU A 126 22.50 13.46 -21.63
N ARG A 127 23.33 12.62 -21.00
CA ARG A 127 24.40 11.89 -21.69
C ARG A 127 23.85 10.87 -22.68
N ALA A 128 22.75 10.19 -22.35
CA ALA A 128 22.05 9.30 -23.27
C ALA A 128 21.41 10.07 -24.45
N ALA A 129 20.86 11.27 -24.20
CA ALA A 129 20.28 12.11 -25.24
C ALA A 129 21.31 12.58 -26.28
N LEU A 130 22.56 12.80 -25.88
CA LEU A 130 23.65 13.11 -26.81
C LEU A 130 23.96 11.98 -27.81
N ARG A 131 23.51 10.75 -27.54
CA ARG A 131 23.69 9.58 -28.42
C ARG A 131 22.51 9.32 -29.35
N ARG A 132 21.40 10.04 -29.19
CA ARG A 132 20.24 9.91 -30.07
C ARG A 132 20.62 10.24 -31.51
N GLU A 133 20.01 9.54 -32.45
CA GLU A 133 20.30 9.69 -33.87
C GLU A 133 19.64 10.95 -34.47
N GLY A 134 20.24 11.49 -35.53
CA GLY A 134 19.67 12.58 -36.33
C GLY A 134 19.34 13.86 -35.55
N ASP A 135 18.18 14.45 -35.86
CA ASP A 135 17.73 15.72 -35.29
C ASP A 135 17.42 15.63 -33.78
N SER A 136 17.24 14.41 -33.27
CA SER A 136 16.96 14.13 -31.86
C SER A 136 18.23 14.13 -30.99
N CYS A 137 19.43 14.21 -31.60
CA CYS A 137 20.70 14.31 -30.89
C CYS A 137 20.74 15.52 -29.94
N GLY A 138 21.03 15.25 -28.67
CA GLY A 138 21.11 16.26 -27.60
C GLY A 138 19.76 16.80 -27.12
N SER A 139 18.66 16.30 -27.68
CA SER A 139 17.30 16.68 -27.29
C SER A 139 16.78 15.75 -26.20
N VAL A 140 16.34 16.29 -25.07
CA VAL A 140 15.76 15.55 -23.94
C VAL A 140 14.25 15.74 -23.91
N PRO A 141 13.43 14.66 -23.77
CA PRO A 141 12.00 14.79 -23.54
C PRO A 141 11.64 15.62 -22.32
N VAL A 142 10.64 16.50 -22.44
CA VAL A 142 10.15 17.32 -21.33
C VAL A 142 9.53 16.47 -20.23
N SER A 143 8.89 15.35 -20.59
CA SER A 143 8.31 14.40 -19.64
C SER A 143 9.36 13.82 -18.68
N VAL A 144 10.59 13.61 -19.15
CA VAL A 144 11.72 13.14 -18.35
C VAL A 144 12.16 14.23 -17.36
N ILE A 145 12.33 15.47 -17.83
CA ILE A 145 12.71 16.61 -16.99
C ILE A 145 11.67 16.82 -15.87
N ALA A 146 10.38 16.77 -16.22
CA ALA A 146 9.27 16.93 -15.30
C ALA A 146 9.13 15.80 -14.26
N THR A 147 9.51 14.57 -14.63
CA THR A 147 9.32 13.38 -13.79
C THR A 147 10.48 13.16 -12.83
N PHE A 148 11.72 13.33 -13.31
CA PHE A 148 12.92 12.99 -12.55
C PHE A 148 13.52 14.15 -11.76
N ASP A 149 13.09 15.41 -12.00
CA ASP A 149 13.44 16.55 -11.14
C ASP A 149 12.27 16.95 -10.23
N SER A 150 12.38 16.57 -8.96
CA SER A 150 11.36 16.90 -7.95
C SER A 150 11.22 18.41 -7.70
N ARG A 151 12.25 19.23 -7.95
CA ARG A 151 12.16 20.69 -7.79
C ARG A 151 11.27 21.25 -8.89
N ILE A 152 11.49 20.84 -10.13
CA ILE A 152 10.65 21.24 -11.28
C ILE A 152 9.19 20.88 -11.02
N ASN A 153 8.91 19.62 -10.64
CA ASN A 153 7.55 19.18 -10.37
C ASN A 153 6.90 19.98 -9.23
N GLY A 154 7.65 20.22 -8.15
CA GLY A 154 7.20 21.06 -7.03
C GLY A 154 6.87 22.50 -7.44
N ARG A 155 7.67 23.13 -8.31
CA ARG A 155 7.39 24.49 -8.82
C ARG A 155 6.18 24.52 -9.73
N CYS A 156 6.04 23.55 -10.62
CA CYS A 156 4.87 23.46 -11.51
C CYS A 156 3.57 23.37 -10.71
N LYS A 157 3.55 22.67 -9.57
CA LYS A 157 2.38 22.61 -8.68
C LYS A 157 2.04 23.94 -8.00
N ILE A 158 3.06 24.74 -7.65
CA ILE A 158 2.86 26.08 -7.07
C ILE A 158 2.33 27.05 -8.14
N ILE A 159 2.91 27.01 -9.34
CA ILE A 159 2.52 27.84 -10.48
C ILE A 159 1.09 27.53 -10.92
N ASN A 160 0.76 26.24 -11.02
CA ASN A 160 -0.56 25.80 -11.41
C ASN A 160 -0.97 24.54 -10.63
N PRO A 161 -1.79 24.67 -9.57
CA PRO A 161 -2.26 23.53 -8.78
C PRO A 161 -3.03 22.47 -9.59
N THR A 162 -3.62 22.82 -10.74
CA THR A 162 -4.36 21.87 -11.58
C THR A 162 -3.47 20.78 -12.18
N VAL A 163 -2.14 20.95 -12.13
CA VAL A 163 -1.13 19.95 -12.50
C VAL A 163 -1.32 18.62 -11.75
N GLU A 164 -1.86 18.63 -10.52
CA GLU A 164 -2.08 17.40 -9.77
C GLU A 164 -3.17 16.51 -10.37
N SER A 165 -4.20 17.15 -10.94
CA SER A 165 -5.32 16.50 -11.64
C SER A 165 -4.95 16.16 -13.08
N ASP A 166 -4.25 17.08 -13.76
CA ASP A 166 -3.82 16.93 -15.15
C ASP A 166 -2.29 17.07 -15.26
N PRO A 167 -1.55 15.94 -15.26
CA PRO A 167 -0.10 15.96 -15.35
C PRO A 167 0.43 16.44 -16.72
N PHE A 168 -0.40 16.51 -17.77
CA PHE A 168 0.01 17.02 -19.07
C PHE A 168 0.31 18.52 -19.02
N LEU A 169 -0.31 19.25 -18.08
CA LEU A 169 -0.06 20.68 -17.86
C LEU A 169 1.38 20.98 -17.43
N VAL A 170 2.08 20.01 -16.83
CA VAL A 170 3.50 20.16 -16.48
C VAL A 170 4.34 20.39 -17.74
N ILE A 171 4.05 19.67 -18.82
CA ILE A 171 4.77 19.80 -20.09
C ILE A 171 4.63 21.23 -20.61
N SER A 172 3.41 21.77 -20.63
CA SER A 172 3.15 23.15 -21.09
C SER A 172 3.87 24.19 -20.22
N THR A 173 3.92 23.97 -18.91
CA THR A 173 4.55 24.89 -17.94
C THR A 173 6.07 24.91 -18.13
N VAL A 174 6.70 23.73 -18.27
CA VAL A 174 8.14 23.60 -18.53
C VAL A 174 8.51 24.20 -19.90
N MET A 175 7.70 23.97 -20.93
CA MET A 175 7.94 24.56 -22.26
C MET A 175 7.87 26.09 -22.24
N LYS A 176 6.90 26.67 -21.51
CA LYS A 176 6.81 28.12 -21.31
C LYS A 176 8.01 28.70 -20.57
N ALA A 177 8.52 27.99 -19.55
CA ALA A 177 9.74 28.40 -18.84
C ALA A 177 10.96 28.33 -19.75
N ALA A 178 11.10 27.26 -20.54
CA ALA A 178 12.21 27.09 -21.47
C ALA A 178 12.20 28.15 -22.60
N ALA A 179 11.02 28.57 -23.06
CA ALA A 179 10.89 29.63 -24.06
C ALA A 179 11.46 30.99 -23.58
N LYS A 180 11.45 31.26 -22.27
CA LYS A 180 12.10 32.43 -21.68
C LYS A 180 13.64 32.37 -21.76
N LEU A 181 14.21 31.19 -22.03
CA LEU A 181 15.66 30.92 -22.14
C LEU A 181 16.11 30.70 -23.59
N SER A 182 15.51 31.39 -24.55
CA SER A 182 15.81 31.21 -25.99
C SER A 182 17.27 31.54 -26.39
N ASP A 183 18.02 32.20 -25.52
CA ASP A 183 19.46 32.44 -25.64
C ASP A 183 20.29 31.19 -25.32
N TYR A 184 19.78 30.26 -24.51
CA TYR A 184 20.52 29.11 -23.99
C TYR A 184 19.90 27.75 -24.39
N ILE A 185 18.58 27.68 -24.54
CA ILE A 185 17.80 26.46 -24.81
C ILE A 185 16.98 26.64 -26.08
N VAL A 186 16.95 25.58 -26.89
CA VAL A 186 16.05 25.43 -28.04
C VAL A 186 14.92 24.51 -27.61
N ALA A 187 13.71 25.07 -27.53
CA ALA A 187 12.49 24.31 -27.33
C ALA A 187 11.85 24.06 -28.70
N SER A 188 11.61 22.79 -29.05
CA SER A 188 10.90 22.47 -30.30
C SER A 188 9.39 22.62 -30.07
N PRO A 189 8.66 23.47 -30.80
CA PRO A 189 7.22 23.65 -30.55
C PRO A 189 6.39 22.43 -30.94
N HIS A 190 6.86 21.65 -31.92
CA HIS A 190 6.14 20.51 -32.50
C HIS A 190 6.37 19.19 -31.74
N VAL A 191 7.36 19.19 -30.84
CA VAL A 191 7.94 18.00 -30.22
C VAL A 191 8.29 18.41 -28.79
N ALA A 192 7.70 17.79 -27.75
CA ALA A 192 7.90 18.22 -26.36
C ALA A 192 9.30 17.84 -25.84
N SER A 193 10.33 18.50 -26.38
CA SER A 193 11.75 18.28 -26.11
C SER A 193 12.50 19.60 -25.94
N LEU A 194 13.54 19.54 -25.11
CA LEU A 194 14.47 20.65 -24.86
C LEU A 194 15.88 20.24 -25.26
N ARG A 195 16.58 21.13 -25.96
CA ARG A 195 17.97 20.95 -26.38
C ARG A 195 18.79 22.17 -26.00
N ARG A 196 20.07 21.98 -25.68
CA ARG A 196 20.99 23.11 -25.51
C ARG A 196 21.26 23.79 -26.84
N LYS A 197 21.22 25.13 -26.88
CA LYS A 197 21.43 25.91 -28.11
C LYS A 197 22.85 25.77 -28.66
N ASN A 198 23.84 25.89 -27.77
CA ASN A 198 25.25 25.71 -28.11
C ASN A 198 25.68 24.28 -27.74
N ALA A 199 26.59 23.71 -28.52
CA ALA A 199 27.17 22.40 -28.21
C ALA A 199 27.92 22.43 -26.88
N TYR A 200 27.97 21.29 -26.19
CA TYR A 200 28.86 21.13 -25.05
C TYR A 200 30.32 21.25 -25.50
N PRO A 201 31.20 21.90 -24.72
CA PRO A 201 32.63 21.95 -24.99
C PRO A 201 33.19 20.54 -25.20
N SER A 202 34.00 20.37 -26.25
CA SER A 202 34.54 19.08 -26.68
C SER A 202 35.32 18.37 -25.57
N GLU A 203 36.00 19.13 -24.72
CA GLU A 203 36.79 18.64 -23.60
C GLU A 203 35.91 17.91 -22.57
N ILE A 204 34.71 18.42 -22.31
CA ILE A 204 33.76 17.82 -21.36
C ILE A 204 33.20 16.52 -21.94
N VAL A 205 32.82 16.52 -23.21
CA VAL A 205 32.27 15.33 -23.88
C VAL A 205 33.32 14.21 -23.95
N GLN A 206 34.58 14.55 -24.25
CA GLN A 206 35.69 13.58 -24.27
C GLN A 206 36.02 13.04 -22.88
N ALA A 207 36.02 13.89 -21.86
CA ALA A 207 36.21 13.45 -20.47
C ALA A 207 35.12 12.43 -20.07
N LEU A 208 33.86 12.71 -20.39
CA LEU A 208 32.74 11.81 -20.11
C LEU A 208 32.83 10.48 -20.85
N ALA A 209 33.27 10.50 -22.11
CA ALA A 209 33.49 9.27 -22.89
C ALA A 209 34.59 8.38 -22.29
N THR A 210 35.54 8.97 -21.54
CA THR A 210 36.63 8.23 -20.88
C THR A 210 36.23 7.74 -19.49
N THR A 211 35.45 8.52 -18.74
CA THR A 211 35.03 8.21 -17.36
C THR A 211 33.82 7.27 -17.30
N HIS A 212 32.93 7.34 -18.27
CA HIS A 212 31.69 6.56 -18.31
C HIS A 212 31.70 5.63 -19.52
N VAL A 213 32.46 4.54 -19.41
CA VAL A 213 32.45 3.43 -20.35
C VAL A 213 31.22 2.56 -20.04
N TYR A 214 30.37 2.32 -21.04
CA TYR A 214 29.16 1.52 -20.91
C TYR A 214 29.54 0.04 -21.07
N ASP A 215 29.18 -0.79 -20.10
CA ASP A 215 29.75 -2.13 -19.94
C ASP A 215 29.10 -3.23 -20.82
N SER A 216 28.19 -2.91 -21.76
CA SER A 216 27.70 -3.91 -22.71
C SER A 216 27.28 -3.32 -24.06
N GLN A 217 27.89 -3.80 -25.14
CA GLN A 217 27.44 -3.57 -26.51
C GLN A 217 26.16 -4.36 -26.87
N ASP A 218 25.71 -5.28 -26.02
CA ASP A 218 24.59 -6.17 -26.30
C ASP A 218 23.24 -5.45 -26.26
N SER A 219 22.38 -5.78 -27.24
CA SER A 219 20.97 -5.38 -27.24
C SER A 219 20.24 -6.02 -26.06
N ARG A 220 19.66 -5.20 -25.18
CA ARG A 220 18.87 -5.68 -24.03
C ARG A 220 17.39 -5.63 -24.38
N LYS A 221 16.69 -6.75 -24.26
CA LYS A 221 15.23 -6.80 -24.38
C LYS A 221 14.61 -6.73 -22.99
N VAL A 222 13.76 -5.74 -22.77
CA VAL A 222 13.03 -5.56 -21.51
C VAL A 222 11.57 -5.90 -21.72
N GLU A 223 11.05 -6.82 -20.93
CA GLU A 223 9.62 -7.16 -20.97
C GLU A 223 8.78 -6.06 -20.33
N ALA A 224 7.68 -5.73 -21.00
CA ALA A 224 6.70 -4.74 -20.58
C ALA A 224 5.28 -5.25 -20.89
N ALA A 225 4.25 -4.64 -20.30
CA ALA A 225 2.87 -4.95 -20.65
C ALA A 225 2.28 -3.85 -21.53
N TYR A 226 1.75 -4.23 -22.69
CA TYR A 226 0.99 -3.35 -23.59
C TYR A 226 -0.47 -3.30 -23.16
N ILE A 227 -0.96 -2.10 -22.86
CA ILE A 227 -2.33 -1.86 -22.41
C ILE A 227 -3.06 -1.09 -23.51
N PRO A 228 -3.90 -1.77 -24.30
CA PRO A 228 -4.65 -1.10 -25.35
C PRO A 228 -5.73 -0.18 -24.77
N CYS A 229 -6.02 0.88 -25.51
CA CYS A 229 -7.06 1.85 -25.19
C CYS A 229 -8.46 1.25 -25.33
N ASP A 230 -8.64 0.34 -26.30
CA ASP A 230 -9.91 -0.33 -26.48
C ASP A 230 -10.13 -1.37 -25.37
N GLY A 231 -11.33 -1.38 -24.80
CA GLY A 231 -11.67 -2.23 -23.65
C GLY A 231 -11.76 -3.71 -24.01
N GLU A 232 -12.08 -4.00 -25.28
CA GLU A 232 -12.24 -5.36 -25.81
C GLU A 232 -10.89 -6.03 -26.10
N GLU A 233 -9.86 -5.26 -26.44
CA GLU A 233 -8.52 -5.78 -26.69
C GLU A 233 -7.84 -6.21 -25.38
N VAL A 234 -7.11 -7.32 -25.44
CA VAL A 234 -6.48 -7.91 -24.25
C VAL A 234 -5.13 -7.24 -23.98
N VAL A 235 -4.73 -7.16 -22.70
CA VAL A 235 -3.38 -6.72 -22.33
C VAL A 235 -2.35 -7.76 -22.75
N GLU A 236 -1.32 -7.38 -23.49
CA GLU A 236 -0.33 -8.30 -24.05
C GLU A 236 1.06 -8.11 -23.45
N LEU A 237 1.87 -9.17 -23.51
CA LEU A 237 3.29 -9.08 -23.21
C LEU A 237 3.99 -8.44 -24.41
N ASP A 238 4.77 -7.41 -24.13
CA ASP A 238 5.56 -6.70 -25.12
C ASP A 238 7.04 -6.71 -24.73
N ALA A 239 7.92 -6.49 -25.69
CA ALA A 239 9.36 -6.40 -25.48
C ALA A 239 9.90 -5.09 -26.05
N ILE A 240 10.49 -4.28 -25.17
CA ILE A 240 11.18 -3.04 -25.53
C ILE A 240 12.63 -3.40 -25.84
N ASP A 241 13.07 -3.13 -27.07
CA ASP A 241 14.48 -3.27 -27.44
C ASP A 241 15.27 -2.02 -27.02
N ILE A 242 16.26 -2.22 -26.16
CA ILE A 242 17.15 -1.20 -25.64
C ILE A 242 18.57 -1.56 -26.08
N SER A 243 18.90 -1.17 -27.30
CA SER A 243 20.24 -1.34 -27.85
C SER A 243 21.20 -0.24 -27.39
N SER A 244 22.50 -0.58 -27.32
CA SER A 244 23.56 0.36 -26.97
C SER A 244 23.68 1.47 -28.02
N GLY A 245 23.02 2.60 -27.79
CA GLY A 245 22.98 3.74 -28.72
C GLY A 245 21.58 4.33 -28.90
N ARG A 246 20.52 3.55 -28.66
CA ARG A 246 19.15 4.06 -28.65
C ARG A 246 18.77 4.55 -27.27
N TYR A 247 18.13 5.70 -27.21
CA TYR A 247 17.57 6.21 -25.97
C TYR A 247 16.28 5.45 -25.65
N TYR A 248 16.15 4.92 -24.43
CA TYR A 248 15.07 3.97 -24.11
C TYR A 248 13.65 4.53 -24.33
N MET A 249 13.47 5.85 -24.20
CA MET A 249 12.18 6.50 -24.48
C MET A 249 11.81 6.42 -25.97
N ASP A 250 12.79 6.36 -26.86
CA ASP A 250 12.56 6.15 -28.30
C ASP A 250 12.12 4.71 -28.57
N GLY A 251 12.71 3.73 -27.88
CA GLY A 251 12.25 2.34 -27.94
C GLY A 251 10.80 2.18 -27.47
N ILE A 252 10.41 2.89 -26.40
CA ILE A 252 9.01 2.93 -25.94
C ILE A 252 8.09 3.63 -26.96
N ALA A 253 8.55 4.75 -27.54
CA ALA A 253 7.78 5.47 -28.55
C ALA A 253 7.49 4.59 -29.78
N GLU A 254 8.48 3.81 -30.23
CA GLU A 254 8.33 2.87 -31.34
C GLU A 254 7.24 1.83 -31.07
N ARG A 255 7.17 1.28 -29.85
CA ARG A 255 6.11 0.35 -29.44
C ARG A 255 4.72 1.00 -29.39
N LEU A 256 4.64 2.29 -29.10
CA LEU A 256 3.40 3.08 -29.12
C LEU A 256 3.07 3.69 -30.50
N CYS A 257 3.78 3.28 -31.56
CA CYS A 257 3.64 3.84 -32.91
C CYS A 257 3.86 5.37 -32.99
N LEU A 258 4.68 5.91 -32.10
CA LEU A 258 5.10 7.31 -32.08
C LEU A 258 6.45 7.48 -32.79
N LYS A 259 6.73 8.70 -33.25
CA LYS A 259 7.96 8.99 -34.02
C LYS A 259 9.18 9.27 -33.15
N ASP A 260 8.96 9.75 -31.92
CA ASP A 260 10.03 10.23 -31.04
C ASP A 260 9.64 10.07 -29.56
N GLY A 261 10.60 9.71 -28.70
CA GLY A 261 10.42 9.58 -27.24
C GLY A 261 9.98 10.85 -26.52
N SER A 262 10.13 12.02 -27.14
CA SER A 262 9.57 13.29 -26.66
C SER A 262 8.04 13.39 -26.75
N GLN A 263 7.40 12.50 -27.51
CA GLN A 263 5.95 12.39 -27.57
C GLN A 263 5.40 11.47 -26.47
N VAL A 264 6.26 10.88 -25.64
CA VAL A 264 5.88 9.94 -24.58
C VAL A 264 5.75 10.67 -23.25
N MET A 265 4.59 10.53 -22.62
CA MET A 265 4.29 10.95 -21.26
C MET A 265 4.72 9.86 -20.28
N ILE A 266 5.18 10.26 -19.10
CA ILE A 266 5.55 9.35 -18.02
C ILE A 266 4.61 9.58 -16.84
N SER A 267 3.93 8.53 -16.38
CA SER A 267 3.08 8.60 -15.19
C SER A 267 3.89 8.56 -13.89
N ARG A 268 3.21 8.73 -12.75
CA ARG A 268 3.83 8.47 -11.45
C ARG A 268 4.29 7.02 -11.32
N THR A 269 5.27 6.79 -10.45
CA THR A 269 5.67 5.43 -10.06
C THR A 269 4.55 4.70 -9.31
N LEU A 270 4.34 3.43 -9.65
CA LEU A 270 3.33 2.53 -9.05
C LEU A 270 3.85 1.09 -8.98
N GLY A 271 3.09 0.19 -8.35
CA GLY A 271 3.31 -1.27 -8.44
C GLY A 271 4.30 -1.89 -7.46
N LYS A 272 5.17 -1.13 -6.80
CA LYS A 272 6.20 -1.69 -5.89
C LYS A 272 5.68 -2.67 -4.84
N ALA A 273 4.54 -2.37 -4.22
CA ALA A 273 3.93 -3.25 -3.21
C ALA A 273 3.25 -4.48 -3.82
N SER A 274 2.83 -4.41 -5.09
CA SER A 274 1.97 -5.41 -5.74
C SER A 274 2.76 -6.40 -6.61
N CYS A 275 3.66 -5.88 -7.45
CA CYS A 275 4.49 -6.65 -8.39
C CYS A 275 5.98 -6.68 -8.01
N GLY A 276 6.40 -5.98 -6.94
CA GLY A 276 7.80 -5.96 -6.47
C GLY A 276 8.70 -4.95 -7.19
N SER A 277 8.25 -4.36 -8.30
CA SER A 277 9.03 -3.44 -9.14
C SER A 277 8.46 -2.02 -9.16
N GLU A 278 9.33 -1.03 -9.38
CA GLU A 278 8.93 0.38 -9.51
C GLU A 278 8.48 0.69 -10.95
N CYS A 279 7.23 0.35 -11.27
CA CYS A 279 6.68 0.54 -12.61
C CYS A 279 6.24 1.98 -12.88
N ARG A 280 6.21 2.36 -14.16
CA ARG A 280 5.56 3.56 -14.69
C ARG A 280 4.73 3.21 -15.92
N LEU A 281 3.73 4.03 -16.20
CA LEU A 281 2.99 3.98 -17.46
C LEU A 281 3.54 5.03 -18.41
N TYR A 282 3.77 4.59 -19.64
CA TYR A 282 4.21 5.40 -20.75
C TYR A 282 3.08 5.49 -21.77
N SER A 283 2.67 6.68 -22.15
CA SER A 283 1.54 6.92 -23.07
C SER A 283 1.80 8.11 -23.97
N ALA A 284 1.01 8.31 -25.01
CA ALA A 284 1.18 9.45 -25.90
C ALA A 284 0.82 10.79 -25.20
N ILE A 285 1.64 11.82 -25.40
CA ILE A 285 1.29 13.19 -25.03
C ILE A 285 0.24 13.70 -26.02
N PRO A 286 -0.93 14.17 -25.55
CA PRO A 286 -1.91 14.81 -26.43
C PRO A 286 -1.27 15.99 -27.17
N LYS A 287 -1.51 16.11 -28.47
CA LYS A 287 -0.96 17.22 -29.28
C LYS A 287 -1.31 18.55 -28.60
N LEU A 288 -0.29 19.26 -28.11
CA LEU A 288 -0.45 20.58 -27.51
C LEU A 288 -1.07 21.50 -28.56
N LYS A 289 -2.24 22.07 -28.28
CA LYS A 289 -2.78 23.14 -29.11
C LYS A 289 -1.78 24.29 -29.04
N SER A 290 -1.19 24.68 -30.17
CA SER A 290 -0.41 25.91 -30.24
C SER A 290 -1.34 27.04 -29.83
N SER A 291 -1.08 27.65 -28.68
CA SER A 291 -1.75 28.89 -28.32
C SER A 291 -1.09 30.01 -29.11
N ASP A 292 -1.41 30.09 -30.40
CA ASP A 292 -1.13 31.30 -31.17
C ASP A 292 -2.25 32.30 -30.91
N ASN A 293 -1.89 33.36 -30.19
CA ASN A 293 -2.62 34.60 -30.22
C ASN A 293 -2.56 35.15 -31.64
N SER A 294 -3.58 34.92 -32.46
CA SER A 294 -3.94 35.84 -33.54
C SER A 294 -5.40 36.25 -33.39
N SER A 295 -5.58 37.56 -33.31
CA SER A 295 -6.84 38.28 -33.28
C SER A 295 -7.67 38.04 -34.55
N GLU A 296 -8.98 37.85 -34.36
CA GLU A 296 -10.09 38.06 -35.32
C GLU A 296 -10.02 37.20 -36.61
N VAL A 297 -11.02 36.40 -36.97
CA VAL A 297 -12.38 36.79 -37.38
C VAL A 297 -13.28 35.56 -37.29
N ALA A 298 -14.51 35.75 -36.80
CA ALA A 298 -15.56 34.74 -36.81
C ALA A 298 -15.94 34.35 -38.25
N GLY A 299 -15.87 33.05 -38.58
CA GLY A 299 -16.31 32.49 -39.85
C GLY A 299 -16.65 31.00 -39.74
N SER A 300 -17.92 30.69 -40.01
CA SER A 300 -18.65 29.42 -40.19
C SER A 300 -17.93 28.04 -40.18
N PRO A 301 -18.62 26.98 -39.70
CA PRO A 301 -18.11 25.61 -39.73
C PRO A 301 -18.26 25.01 -41.13
N SER A 302 -17.16 24.80 -41.85
CA SER A 302 -17.15 23.91 -43.02
C SER A 302 -16.67 22.52 -42.63
N GLU A 303 -17.55 21.55 -42.81
CA GLU A 303 -17.25 20.13 -42.70
C GLU A 303 -16.19 19.68 -43.72
N ALA A 304 -15.47 18.61 -43.36
CA ALA A 304 -14.48 17.85 -44.13
C ALA A 304 -13.02 18.38 -44.14
N SER A 305 -12.24 18.02 -43.11
CA SER A 305 -11.12 17.06 -43.26
C SER A 305 -10.24 16.95 -41.99
N SER A 306 -9.91 15.70 -41.66
CA SER A 306 -9.12 15.20 -40.51
C SER A 306 -9.84 15.18 -39.15
N HIS A 307 -10.46 14.04 -38.87
CA HIS A 307 -10.80 13.61 -37.51
C HIS A 307 -9.55 13.68 -36.63
N THR A 308 -9.41 14.75 -35.83
CA THR A 308 -8.60 14.67 -34.62
C THR A 308 -9.49 13.98 -33.61
N GLU A 309 -9.46 12.64 -33.60
CA GLU A 309 -9.99 11.87 -32.49
C GLU A 309 -9.42 12.48 -31.21
N LYS A 310 -10.31 12.99 -30.35
CA LYS A 310 -9.93 13.19 -28.95
C LYS A 310 -9.47 11.82 -28.49
N SER A 311 -8.16 11.67 -28.28
CA SER A 311 -7.56 10.39 -27.89
C SER A 311 -8.39 9.77 -26.76
N ARG A 312 -9.00 8.62 -27.04
CA ARG A 312 -9.93 7.94 -26.15
C ARG A 312 -9.22 7.66 -24.82
N ARG A 313 -9.96 7.78 -23.71
CA ARG A 313 -9.41 7.51 -22.38
C ARG A 313 -9.18 6.02 -22.24
N ASN A 314 -7.98 5.62 -21.86
CA ASN A 314 -7.65 4.24 -21.55
C ASN A 314 -8.05 3.95 -20.11
N ALA A 315 -9.22 3.31 -19.94
CA ALA A 315 -9.82 3.09 -18.63
C ALA A 315 -8.89 2.27 -17.70
N ARG A 316 -8.27 1.20 -18.23
CA ARG A 316 -7.38 0.30 -17.47
C ARG A 316 -6.11 1.00 -17.01
N ALA A 317 -5.42 1.69 -17.93
CA ALA A 317 -4.22 2.44 -17.58
C ALA A 317 -4.52 3.58 -16.61
N SER A 318 -5.65 4.27 -16.82
CA SER A 318 -6.06 5.37 -15.94
C SER A 318 -6.38 4.89 -14.53
N TYR A 319 -7.06 3.74 -14.41
CA TYR A 319 -7.40 3.10 -13.14
C TYR A 319 -6.15 2.78 -12.32
N ILE A 320 -5.17 2.07 -12.88
CA ILE A 320 -4.00 1.60 -12.12
C ILE A 320 -3.05 2.73 -11.70
N CYS A 321 -2.96 3.83 -12.46
CA CYS A 321 -2.12 4.98 -12.08
C CYS A 321 -2.86 6.07 -11.31
N GLY A 322 -4.19 6.08 -11.29
CA GLY A 322 -4.99 7.16 -10.70
C GLY A 322 -4.74 8.53 -11.37
N GLN A 323 -4.46 8.52 -12.67
CA GLN A 323 -4.32 9.70 -13.54
C GLN A 323 -5.05 9.41 -14.85
N ASP A 324 -5.55 10.43 -15.53
CA ASP A 324 -6.11 10.21 -16.86
C ASP A 324 -4.99 9.90 -17.86
N ILE A 325 -5.10 8.73 -18.48
CA ILE A 325 -4.23 8.24 -19.55
C ILE A 325 -5.07 8.11 -20.81
N HIS A 326 -4.52 8.57 -21.93
CA HIS A 326 -5.18 8.60 -23.22
C HIS A 326 -4.41 7.76 -24.24
N GLY A 327 -5.14 7.06 -25.10
CA GLY A 327 -4.56 6.14 -26.07
C GLY A 327 -3.90 4.92 -25.41
N ASP A 328 -3.13 4.19 -26.20
CA ASP A 328 -2.44 3.00 -25.70
C ASP A 328 -1.32 3.37 -24.72
N ALA A 329 -0.98 2.43 -23.86
CA ALA A 329 0.03 2.64 -22.84
C ALA A 329 0.92 1.42 -22.65
N ILE A 330 2.20 1.66 -22.35
CA ILE A 330 3.18 0.65 -21.96
C ILE A 330 3.39 0.73 -20.45
N LEU A 331 3.22 -0.38 -19.74
CA LEU A 331 3.62 -0.53 -18.35
C LEU A 331 5.02 -1.17 -18.30
N ALA A 332 6.01 -0.42 -17.83
CA ALA A 332 7.40 -0.90 -17.74
C ALA A 332 8.11 -0.41 -16.47
N SER A 333 9.11 -1.18 -16.03
CA SER A 333 10.05 -0.81 -14.98
C SER A 333 11.40 -0.51 -15.63
N VAL A 334 11.62 0.74 -16.02
CA VAL A 334 12.86 1.20 -16.67
C VAL A 334 13.21 2.61 -16.20
N GLY A 335 14.50 2.89 -16.07
CA GLY A 335 15.02 4.24 -15.83
C GLY A 335 16.48 4.27 -15.36
N TYR A 336 17.05 5.47 -15.26
CA TYR A 336 18.40 5.62 -14.71
C TYR A 336 18.38 5.77 -13.20
N ARG A 337 19.35 5.13 -12.52
CA ARG A 337 19.58 5.29 -11.08
C ARG A 337 20.61 6.38 -10.81
N TRP A 338 20.74 6.74 -9.53
CA TRP A 338 21.80 7.65 -9.09
C TRP A 338 23.16 6.98 -9.22
N LYS A 339 24.18 7.77 -9.57
CA LYS A 339 25.60 7.31 -9.66
C LYS A 339 25.86 6.20 -10.67
N SER A 340 24.92 5.92 -11.57
CA SER A 340 25.06 4.91 -12.61
C SER A 340 24.59 5.47 -13.94
N ASP A 341 25.31 5.07 -14.96
CA ASP A 341 25.01 5.33 -16.37
C ASP A 341 24.23 4.19 -16.99
N ASP A 342 24.19 3.04 -16.33
CA ASP A 342 23.47 1.88 -16.79
C ASP A 342 21.97 2.11 -16.61
N LEU A 343 21.23 1.68 -17.62
CA LEU A 343 19.80 1.63 -17.53
C LEU A 343 19.42 0.50 -16.57
N ASP A 344 18.70 0.86 -15.51
CA ASP A 344 18.13 -0.06 -14.56
C ASP A 344 16.72 -0.45 -15.01
N TYR A 345 16.42 -1.73 -14.93
CA TYR A 345 15.13 -2.25 -15.36
C TYR A 345 14.77 -3.54 -14.64
N ASP A 346 13.47 -3.82 -14.58
CA ASP A 346 12.91 -5.12 -14.22
C ASP A 346 11.96 -5.58 -15.34
N HIS A 347 11.83 -6.90 -15.51
CA HIS A 347 10.86 -7.48 -16.43
C HIS A 347 9.44 -7.32 -15.87
N VAL A 348 8.58 -6.61 -16.61
CA VAL A 348 7.17 -6.43 -16.26
C VAL A 348 6.32 -7.28 -17.18
N THR A 349 5.59 -8.22 -16.60
CA THR A 349 4.77 -9.20 -17.33
C THR A 349 3.28 -8.86 -17.25
N VAL A 350 2.46 -9.58 -18.03
CA VAL A 350 0.99 -9.53 -17.93
C VAL A 350 0.51 -9.86 -16.49
N LYS A 351 1.14 -10.84 -15.82
CA LYS A 351 0.90 -11.13 -14.39
C LYS A 351 1.11 -9.91 -13.51
N SER A 352 2.15 -9.12 -13.80
CA SER A 352 2.48 -7.91 -13.05
C SER A 352 1.37 -6.87 -13.17
N PHE A 353 0.78 -6.71 -14.36
CA PHE A 353 -0.39 -5.86 -14.58
C PHE A 353 -1.59 -6.30 -13.72
N TYR A 354 -1.99 -7.57 -13.78
CA TYR A 354 -3.11 -8.07 -12.98
C TYR A 354 -2.85 -7.97 -11.48
N ARG A 355 -1.61 -8.23 -11.02
CA ARG A 355 -1.24 -8.00 -9.61
C ARG A 355 -1.39 -6.54 -9.19
N ILE A 356 -1.04 -5.58 -10.04
CA ILE A 356 -1.25 -4.16 -9.77
C ILE A 356 -2.75 -3.86 -9.67
N CYS A 357 -3.58 -4.40 -10.57
CA CYS A 357 -5.04 -4.25 -10.54
C CYS A 357 -5.63 -4.80 -9.24
N CYS A 358 -5.27 -6.02 -8.84
CA CYS A 358 -5.70 -6.61 -7.56
C CYS A 358 -5.26 -5.74 -6.39
N GLY A 359 -4.01 -5.26 -6.41
CA GLY A 359 -3.48 -4.39 -5.37
C GLY A 359 -4.18 -3.03 -5.22
N MET A 360 -5.12 -2.67 -6.11
CA MET A 360 -5.93 -1.46 -5.94
C MET A 360 -7.02 -1.63 -4.88
N SER A 361 -7.48 -2.86 -4.61
CA SER A 361 -8.50 -3.13 -3.59
C SER A 361 -7.87 -3.45 -2.23
N PRO A 362 -8.52 -3.12 -1.11
CA PRO A 362 -8.07 -3.54 0.23
C PRO A 362 -7.85 -5.05 0.35
N ASN A 363 -8.77 -5.84 -0.22
CA ASN A 363 -8.69 -7.29 -0.22
C ASN A 363 -7.50 -7.81 -1.02
N GLY A 364 -7.27 -7.26 -2.21
CA GLY A 364 -6.14 -7.62 -3.04
C GLY A 364 -4.79 -7.25 -2.41
N ILE A 365 -4.70 -6.12 -1.70
CA ILE A 365 -3.49 -5.78 -0.91
C ILE A 365 -3.20 -6.86 0.14
N TYR A 366 -4.23 -7.30 0.88
CA TYR A 366 -4.09 -8.36 1.87
C TYR A 366 -3.67 -9.70 1.24
N LYS A 367 -4.35 -10.12 0.17
CA LYS A 367 -4.06 -11.32 -0.65
C LYS A 367 -2.61 -11.36 -1.14
N ILE A 368 -2.13 -10.27 -1.74
CA ILE A 368 -0.76 -10.17 -2.27
C ILE A 368 0.26 -10.21 -1.13
N ALA A 369 0.02 -9.48 -0.03
CA ALA A 369 0.92 -9.45 1.12
C ALA A 369 1.02 -10.81 1.82
N ARG A 370 -0.05 -11.60 1.80
CA ARG A 370 -0.10 -12.98 2.31
C ARG A 370 0.56 -14.00 1.38
N LYS A 371 0.94 -13.59 0.15
CA LYS A 371 1.44 -14.48 -0.91
C LYS A 371 0.49 -15.65 -1.22
N ALA A 372 -0.81 -15.40 -1.07
CA ALA A 372 -1.88 -16.39 -1.24
C ALA A 372 -3.08 -15.65 -1.85
N VAL A 373 -3.00 -15.38 -3.15
CA VAL A 373 -3.96 -14.52 -3.87
C VAL A 373 -5.33 -15.19 -3.97
N LEU A 374 -5.34 -16.50 -4.22
CA LEU A 374 -6.57 -17.28 -4.34
C LEU A 374 -7.03 -17.83 -2.98
N ALA A 375 -6.10 -18.23 -2.10
CA ALA A 375 -6.47 -18.85 -0.84
C ALA A 375 -6.80 -17.87 0.30
N ALA A 376 -6.16 -16.70 0.38
CA ALA A 376 -6.42 -15.74 1.46
C ALA A 376 -7.57 -14.77 1.13
N GLN A 377 -8.25 -14.27 2.15
CA GLN A 377 -9.29 -13.26 2.04
C GLN A 377 -9.14 -12.26 3.19
N LEU A 378 -9.35 -10.97 2.93
CA LEU A 378 -9.32 -9.94 3.97
C LEU A 378 -10.40 -10.25 5.02
N PRO A 379 -10.03 -10.51 6.28
CA PRO A 379 -11.00 -10.87 7.32
C PRO A 379 -12.00 -9.75 7.57
N PHE A 380 -13.25 -10.10 7.87
CA PHE A 380 -14.30 -9.12 8.20
C PHE A 380 -14.29 -8.68 9.67
N SER A 381 -13.50 -9.35 10.53
CA SER A 381 -13.38 -8.99 11.95
C SER A 381 -11.94 -9.13 12.45
N PHE A 382 -11.57 -8.28 13.42
CA PHE A 382 -10.27 -8.34 14.09
C PHE A 382 -10.48 -8.81 15.53
N THR A 383 -10.00 -10.01 15.84
CA THR A 383 -10.13 -10.63 17.17
C THR A 383 -9.05 -10.11 18.12
N THR A 384 -7.82 -10.61 17.96
CA THR A 384 -6.63 -10.19 18.70
C THR A 384 -5.44 -10.13 17.77
N LYS A 385 -4.43 -9.34 18.14
CA LYS A 385 -3.17 -9.29 17.39
C LYS A 385 -2.48 -10.67 17.26
N SER A 386 -2.71 -11.57 18.21
CA SER A 386 -2.08 -12.90 18.23
C SER A 386 -2.73 -13.87 17.25
N ASN A 387 -4.03 -13.73 16.97
CA ASN A 387 -4.75 -14.59 16.03
C ASN A 387 -4.70 -14.03 14.61
N TRP A 388 -4.67 -12.69 14.47
CA TRP A 388 -4.56 -12.04 13.17
C TRP A 388 -3.35 -12.55 12.37
N ARG A 389 -3.52 -12.69 11.07
CA ARG A 389 -2.47 -13.12 10.15
C ARG A 389 -2.30 -12.12 9.01
N GLY A 390 -1.07 -11.98 8.54
CA GLY A 390 -0.72 -10.98 7.52
C GLY A 390 -0.57 -9.55 8.05
N PRO A 391 -0.59 -8.55 7.17
CA PRO A 391 -0.42 -7.15 7.56
C PRO A 391 -1.60 -6.68 8.41
N LEU A 392 -1.34 -5.82 9.41
CA LEU A 392 -2.39 -5.31 10.29
C LEU A 392 -3.34 -4.38 9.51
N PRO A 393 -4.65 -4.33 9.85
CA PRO A 393 -5.60 -3.47 9.16
C PRO A 393 -5.16 -2.00 9.05
N ARG A 394 -4.57 -1.44 10.10
CA ARG A 394 -4.02 -0.08 10.07
C ARG A 394 -2.95 0.10 9.00
N ASP A 395 -2.07 -0.87 8.82
CA ASP A 395 -0.97 -0.80 7.87
C ASP A 395 -1.49 -0.94 6.43
N ILE A 396 -2.46 -1.83 6.20
CA ILE A 396 -3.17 -1.95 4.92
C ILE A 396 -3.87 -0.64 4.57
N LEU A 397 -4.55 -0.01 5.53
CA LEU A 397 -5.24 1.26 5.32
C LEU A 397 -4.27 2.39 4.92
N LYS A 398 -3.09 2.44 5.55
CA LYS A 398 -2.05 3.39 5.15
C LYS A 398 -1.56 3.13 3.73
N MET A 399 -1.31 1.87 3.37
CA MET A 399 -0.90 1.49 2.02
C MET A 399 -1.95 1.87 0.98
N PHE A 400 -3.22 1.56 1.26
CA PHE A 400 -4.36 1.90 0.42
C PHE A 400 -4.46 3.43 0.21
N CYS A 401 -4.44 4.22 1.29
CA CYS A 401 -4.50 5.67 1.19
C CYS A 401 -3.35 6.25 0.35
N GLN A 402 -2.11 5.78 0.56
CA GLN A 402 -0.96 6.22 -0.22
C GLN A 402 -1.10 5.89 -1.71
N GLN A 403 -1.58 4.70 -2.03
CA GLN A 403 -1.79 4.24 -3.40
C GLN A 403 -2.86 5.07 -4.12
N HIS A 404 -3.95 5.41 -3.43
CA HIS A 404 -5.08 6.19 -3.94
C HIS A 404 -4.94 7.71 -3.79
N ARG A 405 -3.75 8.21 -3.42
CA ARG A 405 -3.45 9.65 -3.26
C ARG A 405 -4.28 10.34 -2.16
N LEU A 406 -4.72 9.60 -1.16
CA LEU A 406 -5.37 10.15 0.03
C LEU A 406 -4.31 10.60 1.05
N ALA A 407 -4.72 11.41 2.02
CA ALA A 407 -3.91 11.74 3.18
C ALA A 407 -3.71 10.51 4.08
N GLU A 408 -2.70 10.54 4.94
CA GLU A 408 -2.54 9.49 5.96
C GLU A 408 -3.77 9.49 6.88
N PRO A 409 -4.37 8.32 7.20
CA PRO A 409 -5.54 8.24 8.05
C PRO A 409 -5.27 8.83 9.44
N ASP A 410 -6.17 9.69 9.89
CA ASP A 410 -6.11 10.35 11.19
C ASP A 410 -6.93 9.56 12.22
N PHE A 411 -6.32 9.22 13.36
CA PHE A 411 -6.92 8.36 14.38
C PHE A 411 -7.13 9.15 15.67
N THR A 412 -8.38 9.21 16.12
CA THR A 412 -8.74 9.79 17.42
C THR A 412 -9.12 8.68 18.37
N VAL A 413 -8.38 8.54 19.46
CA VAL A 413 -8.67 7.56 20.52
C VAL A 413 -9.33 8.29 21.68
N SER A 414 -10.49 7.78 22.10
CA SER A 414 -11.22 8.25 23.28
C SER A 414 -11.27 7.16 24.34
N THR A 415 -11.19 7.58 25.60
CA THR A 415 -11.32 6.71 26.77
C THR A 415 -12.61 7.05 27.49
N ALA A 416 -13.41 6.03 27.78
CA ALA A 416 -14.58 6.17 28.63
C ALA A 416 -14.56 5.08 29.71
N PRO A 417 -15.10 5.35 30.92
CA PRO A 417 -15.33 4.30 31.89
C PRO A 417 -16.33 3.30 31.31
N VAL A 418 -15.91 2.03 31.14
CA VAL A 418 -16.84 0.98 30.73
C VAL A 418 -17.71 0.68 31.93
N LYS A 419 -19.00 1.04 31.85
CA LYS A 419 -19.97 0.58 32.83
C LYS A 419 -20.00 -0.94 32.75
N SER A 420 -19.80 -1.61 33.89
CA SER A 420 -19.91 -3.07 33.95
C SER A 420 -21.30 -3.49 33.46
N LEU A 421 -21.40 -4.60 32.73
CA LEU A 421 -22.70 -5.18 32.34
C LEU A 421 -23.63 -5.37 33.55
N SER A 422 -23.07 -5.59 34.75
CA SER A 422 -23.82 -5.66 36.00
C SER A 422 -24.56 -4.35 36.37
N ASP A 423 -24.05 -3.19 35.96
CA ASP A 423 -24.66 -1.89 36.23
C ASP A 423 -25.78 -1.57 35.25
N ILE A 424 -25.67 -2.05 34.01
CA ILE A 424 -26.73 -1.96 32.99
C ILE A 424 -27.93 -2.81 33.44
N TYR A 425 -27.71 -4.07 33.85
CA TYR A 425 -28.78 -4.92 34.37
C TYR A 425 -29.40 -4.42 35.69
N ARG A 426 -28.65 -3.70 36.53
CA ARG A 426 -29.19 -3.07 37.76
C ARG A 426 -30.09 -1.88 37.45
N SER A 427 -29.81 -1.14 36.37
CA SER A 427 -30.63 0.02 35.95
C SER A 427 -32.01 -0.37 35.41
N HIS A 428 -32.16 -1.56 34.80
CA HIS A 428 -33.44 -2.06 34.29
C HIS A 428 -34.39 -2.62 35.36
N LYS A 429 -33.94 -2.77 36.62
CA LYS A 429 -34.80 -3.20 37.74
C LYS A 429 -35.41 -2.07 38.57
N LYS A 430 -35.10 -0.81 38.25
CA LYS A 430 -35.60 0.37 38.97
C LYS A 430 -36.57 1.19 38.12
N LEU A 431 -37.59 0.55 37.56
CA LEU A 431 -38.75 1.25 37.02
C LEU A 431 -40.06 0.50 37.34
N LYS A 432 -40.49 0.64 38.60
CA LYS A 432 -41.87 0.64 39.12
C LYS A 432 -41.83 0.34 40.62
N VAL A 433 -42.06 1.36 41.45
CA VAL A 433 -43.09 1.41 42.52
C VAL A 433 -43.09 2.85 43.03
N LEU A 434 -44.28 3.46 42.98
CA LEU A 434 -44.60 4.78 43.50
C LEU A 434 -44.85 4.67 45.02
N GLY A 435 -44.30 5.60 45.81
CA GLY A 435 -44.82 5.99 47.12
C GLY A 435 -44.25 5.29 48.36
N SER A 436 -43.43 6.02 49.12
CA SER A 436 -43.63 6.31 50.55
C SER A 436 -42.37 6.93 51.13
N ASP A 437 -42.54 8.04 51.84
CA ASP A 437 -41.52 8.76 52.60
C ASP A 437 -40.85 7.85 53.65
N ASP A 438 -39.53 7.94 53.79
CA ASP A 438 -38.93 8.19 55.10
C ASP A 438 -37.49 8.75 54.96
N ALA A 439 -37.18 9.73 55.80
CA ALA A 439 -35.90 10.41 55.85
C ALA A 439 -34.90 9.60 56.67
N GLY A 440 -33.79 9.19 56.04
CA GLY A 440 -32.71 8.44 56.69
C GLY A 440 -31.35 8.87 56.16
N ASN A 441 -30.60 9.55 57.02
CA ASN A 441 -29.29 10.15 56.78
C ASN A 441 -28.22 9.04 56.77
N GLU A 442 -27.71 8.64 55.61
CA GLU A 442 -26.52 7.78 55.51
C GLU A 442 -25.43 8.43 54.67
N LYS A 443 -24.32 8.69 55.35
CA LYS A 443 -23.07 9.24 54.84
C LYS A 443 -22.58 8.39 53.66
N GLU A 444 -22.27 9.05 52.56
CA GLU A 444 -21.43 8.51 51.49
C GLU A 444 -20.12 8.00 52.10
N LYS A 445 -19.99 6.68 52.17
CA LYS A 445 -18.68 6.05 52.23
C LYS A 445 -18.21 5.96 50.78
N GLU A 446 -17.15 6.71 50.45
CA GLU A 446 -16.28 6.40 49.32
C GLU A 446 -15.84 4.94 49.46
N ASP A 447 -16.53 4.06 48.76
CA ASP A 447 -16.06 2.69 48.55
C ASP A 447 -15.03 2.79 47.42
N ASP A 448 -13.75 2.84 47.81
CA ASP A 448 -12.58 2.70 46.96
C ASP A 448 -12.69 1.37 46.20
N THR A 449 -13.43 1.41 45.09
CA THR A 449 -13.68 0.25 44.25
C THR A 449 -12.48 0.11 43.33
N PRO A 450 -11.68 -0.98 43.43
CA PRO A 450 -10.54 -1.14 42.57
C PRO A 450 -11.00 -1.49 41.15
N GLY A 451 -10.77 -0.57 40.21
CA GLY A 451 -10.76 -0.85 38.78
C GLY A 451 -12.09 -0.61 38.04
N LEU A 452 -12.45 0.66 37.79
CA LEU A 452 -13.22 0.98 36.60
C LEU A 452 -12.37 0.61 35.38
N LYS A 453 -12.68 -0.51 34.72
CA LYS A 453 -12.06 -0.87 33.45
C LYS A 453 -12.37 0.25 32.45
N HIS A 454 -11.37 1.06 32.12
CA HIS A 454 -11.48 2.02 31.02
C HIS A 454 -11.43 1.25 29.71
N GLY A 455 -12.34 1.57 28.81
CA GLY A 455 -12.39 1.02 27.47
C GLY A 455 -11.92 2.06 26.48
N PHE A 456 -11.23 1.60 25.46
CA PHE A 456 -10.78 2.41 24.34
C PHE A 456 -11.80 2.34 23.21
N ARG A 457 -12.15 3.51 22.67
CA ARG A 457 -12.88 3.65 21.42
C ARG A 457 -12.01 4.46 20.46
N CYS A 458 -12.03 4.08 19.19
CA CYS A 458 -11.29 4.79 18.16
C CYS A 458 -12.22 5.23 17.04
N GLU A 459 -11.93 6.41 16.50
CA GLU A 459 -12.51 6.98 15.31
C GLU A 459 -11.38 7.24 14.31
N VAL A 460 -11.63 6.97 13.03
CA VAL A 460 -10.70 7.26 11.94
C VAL A 460 -11.34 8.19 10.92
N ARG A 461 -10.57 9.19 10.51
CA ARG A 461 -10.93 10.16 9.49
C ARG A 461 -9.94 10.05 8.35
N ILE A 462 -10.46 9.89 7.14
CA ILE A 462 -9.68 9.79 5.90
C ILE A 462 -10.00 11.01 5.06
N LEU A 463 -8.94 11.74 4.71
CA LEU A 463 -9.04 12.99 3.99
C LEU A 463 -8.41 12.86 2.60
N THR A 464 -8.87 13.66 1.65
CA THR A 464 -8.11 13.96 0.43
C THR A 464 -6.88 14.80 0.78
N LYS A 465 -5.94 14.95 -0.17
CA LYS A 465 -4.81 15.88 0.00
C LYS A 465 -5.24 17.35 0.13
N SER A 466 -6.40 17.70 -0.43
CA SER A 466 -7.05 19.00 -0.27
C SER A 466 -7.80 19.16 1.07
N LYS A 467 -7.70 18.19 1.98
CA LYS A 467 -8.36 18.13 3.30
C LYS A 467 -9.87 17.96 3.26
N ASP A 468 -10.43 17.49 2.14
CA ASP A 468 -11.83 17.12 2.04
C ASP A 468 -12.05 15.75 2.71
N VAL A 469 -13.15 15.60 3.44
CA VAL A 469 -13.45 14.34 4.13
C VAL A 469 -13.95 13.31 3.11
N VAL A 470 -13.26 12.16 3.03
CA VAL A 470 -13.65 11.01 2.20
C VAL A 470 -14.47 10.02 3.02
N LEU A 471 -13.99 9.70 4.22
CA LEU A 471 -14.62 8.75 5.12
C LEU A 471 -14.38 9.16 6.57
N GLU A 472 -15.41 9.03 7.39
CA GLU A 472 -15.33 9.14 8.84
C GLU A 472 -16.03 7.92 9.42
N CYS A 473 -15.32 7.13 10.21
CA CYS A 473 -15.90 5.95 10.82
C CYS A 473 -15.48 5.75 12.26
N SER A 474 -16.43 5.31 13.07
CA SER A 474 -16.21 4.93 14.46
C SER A 474 -16.91 3.61 14.77
N LEU A 475 -16.46 2.95 15.81
CA LEU A 475 -17.06 1.73 16.35
C LEU A 475 -17.83 2.05 17.62
N ARG A 476 -18.98 1.42 17.85
CA ARG A 476 -19.74 1.57 19.10
C ARG A 476 -19.11 0.79 20.25
N LYS A 477 -18.44 -0.31 19.94
CA LYS A 477 -17.79 -1.21 20.90
C LYS A 477 -16.56 -0.58 21.54
N PHE A 478 -16.39 -0.81 22.83
CA PHE A 478 -15.18 -0.50 23.58
C PHE A 478 -14.24 -1.70 23.64
N TYR A 479 -12.93 -1.46 23.53
CA TYR A 479 -11.89 -2.48 23.57
C TYR A 479 -11.00 -2.28 24.80
N GLU A 480 -10.46 -3.37 25.36
CA GLU A 480 -9.56 -3.27 26.53
C GLU A 480 -8.18 -2.71 26.17
N LYS A 481 -7.76 -2.86 24.90
CA LYS A 481 -6.48 -2.37 24.38
C LYS A 481 -6.70 -1.31 23.31
N GLU A 482 -5.95 -0.21 23.40
CA GLU A 482 -5.95 0.86 22.41
C GLU A 482 -5.65 0.35 20.99
N ASN A 483 -4.64 -0.52 20.85
CA ASN A 483 -4.29 -1.08 19.54
C ASN A 483 -5.47 -1.83 18.90
N ASP A 484 -6.22 -2.61 19.68
CA ASP A 484 -7.31 -3.42 19.13
C ASP A 484 -8.48 -2.53 18.66
N ALA A 485 -8.72 -1.41 19.33
CA ALA A 485 -9.66 -0.38 18.87
C ALA A 485 -9.21 0.24 17.53
N ILE A 486 -7.93 0.57 17.40
CA ILE A 486 -7.36 1.13 16.16
C ILE A 486 -7.44 0.11 15.00
N GLN A 487 -7.13 -1.16 15.25
CA GLN A 487 -7.18 -2.18 14.20
C GLN A 487 -8.60 -2.46 13.73
N ASN A 488 -9.56 -2.59 14.66
CA ASN A 488 -10.95 -2.82 14.29
C ASN A 488 -11.54 -1.65 13.49
N VAL A 489 -11.28 -0.40 13.89
CA VAL A 489 -11.81 0.76 13.14
C VAL A 489 -11.16 0.87 11.75
N SER A 490 -9.86 0.55 11.66
CA SER A 490 -9.16 0.48 10.37
C SER A 490 -9.77 -0.58 9.46
N LEU A 491 -10.09 -1.75 10.01
CA LEU A 491 -10.72 -2.84 9.25
C LEU A 491 -12.12 -2.45 8.75
N LYS A 492 -12.93 -1.78 9.60
CA LYS A 492 -14.22 -1.24 9.18
C LYS A 492 -14.09 -0.27 7.99
N ALA A 493 -13.08 0.60 8.01
CA ALA A 493 -12.80 1.49 6.87
C ALA A 493 -12.41 0.69 5.61
N LEU A 494 -11.54 -0.31 5.74
CA LEU A 494 -11.13 -1.16 4.60
C LEU A 494 -12.31 -1.91 3.98
N LEU A 495 -13.16 -2.54 4.80
CA LEU A 495 -14.35 -3.25 4.31
C LEU A 495 -15.32 -2.32 3.59
N TRP A 496 -15.45 -1.07 4.06
CA TRP A 496 -16.23 -0.05 3.35
C TRP A 496 -15.63 0.27 1.97
N PHE A 497 -14.30 0.40 1.87
CA PHE A 497 -13.65 0.61 0.57
C PHE A 497 -13.76 -0.60 -0.36
N SER A 498 -13.72 -1.83 0.17
CA SER A 498 -13.86 -3.05 -0.63
C SER A 498 -15.13 -3.05 -1.47
N LYS A 499 -16.24 -2.51 -0.93
CA LYS A 499 -17.54 -2.38 -1.64
C LYS A 499 -17.46 -1.70 -3.01
N TYR A 500 -16.43 -0.88 -3.28
CA TYR A 500 -16.22 -0.21 -4.56
C TYR A 500 -15.42 -1.03 -5.58
N PHE A 501 -14.88 -2.19 -5.17
CA PHE A 501 -14.05 -3.08 -5.97
C PHE A 501 -14.64 -4.48 -6.11
N ASP A 502 -15.79 -4.74 -5.47
CA ASP A 502 -16.44 -6.06 -5.37
C ASP A 502 -16.90 -6.65 -6.72
N GLU A 503 -16.84 -5.91 -7.82
CA GLU A 503 -16.97 -6.47 -9.18
C GLU A 503 -15.85 -7.48 -9.53
N LEU A 504 -14.78 -7.55 -8.73
CA LEU A 504 -13.66 -8.50 -8.88
C LEU A 504 -13.65 -9.64 -7.85
N ASP A 505 -14.61 -9.70 -6.92
CA ASP A 505 -14.50 -10.51 -5.68
C ASP A 505 -15.85 -11.11 -5.23
N VAL A 506 -16.70 -11.55 -6.17
CA VAL A 506 -17.99 -12.16 -5.82
C VAL A 506 -17.77 -13.56 -5.25
N ASP A 507 -17.76 -13.65 -3.91
CA ASP A 507 -18.36 -14.72 -3.09
C ASP A 507 -18.38 -14.34 -1.60
N GLY A 508 -19.01 -13.21 -1.29
CA GLY A 508 -19.36 -12.84 0.07
C GLY A 508 -20.84 -12.47 0.14
N GLU A 509 -21.63 -13.18 0.92
CA GLU A 509 -22.99 -12.74 1.27
C GLU A 509 -22.94 -11.27 1.75
N GLN A 510 -23.87 -10.46 1.24
CA GLN A 510 -23.98 -9.04 1.57
C GLN A 510 -23.97 -8.82 3.09
N PRO A 511 -23.14 -7.91 3.62
CA PRO A 511 -23.34 -7.43 4.97
C PRO A 511 -24.58 -6.53 4.94
N ASN A 512 -25.70 -7.01 5.48
CA ASN A 512 -26.82 -6.15 5.83
C ASN A 512 -26.30 -5.07 6.78
N ASP A 513 -26.40 -3.80 6.36
CA ASP A 513 -26.25 -2.64 7.22
C ASP A 513 -27.43 -2.64 8.22
N THR A 514 -27.32 -3.45 9.26
CA THR A 514 -28.17 -3.37 10.45
C THR A 514 -27.33 -3.03 11.65
N ASP A 515 -27.80 -2.03 12.38
CA ASP A 515 -27.30 -1.57 13.67
C ASP A 515 -26.75 -2.70 14.54
N ASP A 516 -25.57 -2.47 15.13
CA ASP A 516 -25.00 -3.23 16.25
C ASP A 516 -26.04 -3.36 17.37
N ASP A 517 -26.89 -4.39 17.29
CA ASP A 517 -27.58 -5.07 18.39
C ASP A 517 -28.54 -6.11 17.81
N GLN A 518 -27.98 -7.24 17.39
CA GLN A 518 -28.71 -8.50 17.40
C GLN A 518 -27.73 -9.66 17.49
N THR A 519 -27.80 -10.40 18.60
CA THR A 519 -27.34 -11.77 18.68
C THR A 519 -27.85 -12.52 17.45
N THR A 520 -26.92 -12.96 16.61
CA THR A 520 -27.17 -13.75 15.41
C THR A 520 -27.93 -15.02 15.77
N ASN A 521 -29.23 -15.03 15.50
CA ASN A 521 -29.95 -16.26 15.26
C ASN A 521 -29.64 -16.69 13.82
N GLU A 522 -29.04 -17.86 13.68
CA GLU A 522 -28.69 -18.51 12.40
C GLU A 522 -29.89 -18.56 11.44
N PRO A 523 -29.71 -18.31 10.13
CA PRO A 523 -30.66 -18.79 9.13
C PRO A 523 -30.50 -20.31 9.01
N SER A 524 -31.54 -21.05 9.37
CA SER A 524 -31.58 -22.51 9.22
C SER A 524 -31.99 -22.89 7.79
N SER A 525 -31.02 -23.05 6.90
CA SER A 525 -31.20 -23.89 5.69
C SER A 525 -29.85 -24.26 5.09
N GLY A 526 -29.34 -25.42 5.50
CA GLY A 526 -28.10 -26.03 5.01
C GLY A 526 -27.65 -27.08 6.02
N GLU A 527 -27.45 -28.32 5.56
CA GLU A 527 -27.24 -29.51 6.40
C GLU A 527 -26.20 -29.29 7.52
N LYS A 528 -26.61 -29.55 8.77
CA LYS A 528 -25.74 -29.49 9.95
C LYS A 528 -24.75 -30.64 9.96
N GLY A 529 -23.71 -30.55 9.14
CA GLY A 529 -22.46 -31.26 9.36
C GLY A 529 -21.80 -30.75 10.65
N VAL A 530 -21.33 -31.65 11.51
CA VAL A 530 -20.64 -31.30 12.76
C VAL A 530 -19.31 -30.60 12.42
N ARG A 531 -19.16 -29.32 12.78
CA ARG A 531 -17.87 -28.61 12.66
C ARG A 531 -16.87 -29.19 13.66
N SER A 532 -15.71 -29.65 13.19
CA SER A 532 -14.64 -30.21 14.03
C SER A 532 -13.75 -29.12 14.66
N ILE A 533 -13.63 -27.96 14.01
CA ILE A 533 -12.77 -26.85 14.42
C ILE A 533 -13.62 -25.65 14.88
N THR A 534 -13.25 -25.05 16.01
CA THR A 534 -13.98 -23.92 16.62
C THR A 534 -13.53 -22.57 16.07
N ASN A 535 -14.47 -21.61 15.98
CA ASN A 535 -14.16 -20.21 15.64
C ASN A 535 -13.15 -19.60 16.62
N GLY A 536 -12.25 -18.77 16.11
CA GLY A 536 -11.14 -18.19 16.86
C GLY A 536 -9.90 -19.09 16.97
N SER A 537 -9.98 -20.32 16.45
CA SER A 537 -8.83 -21.19 16.23
C SER A 537 -7.98 -20.71 15.06
N VAL A 538 -6.71 -21.12 15.06
CA VAL A 538 -5.79 -20.91 13.92
C VAL A 538 -5.43 -22.27 13.34
N VAL A 539 -5.72 -22.48 12.06
CA VAL A 539 -5.38 -23.70 11.31
C VAL A 539 -4.10 -23.48 10.53
N SER A 540 -3.25 -24.51 10.43
CA SER A 540 -2.10 -24.56 9.53
C SER A 540 -2.39 -25.59 8.43
N ILE A 541 -2.33 -25.17 7.17
CA ILE A 541 -2.64 -26.01 6.02
C ILE A 541 -1.51 -25.97 4.97
N CYS A 542 -1.35 -27.09 4.27
CA CYS A 542 -0.65 -27.16 2.98
C CYS A 542 -1.74 -27.21 1.90
N TYR A 543 -1.59 -26.44 0.82
CA TYR A 543 -2.58 -26.44 -0.26
C TYR A 543 -1.94 -26.31 -1.63
N SER A 544 -2.66 -26.81 -2.64
CA SER A 544 -2.38 -26.56 -4.06
C SER A 544 -3.69 -26.36 -4.81
N LEU A 545 -3.75 -25.30 -5.63
CA LEU A 545 -4.84 -24.97 -6.51
C LEU A 545 -4.38 -25.13 -7.96
N SER A 546 -5.16 -25.88 -8.75
CA SER A 546 -4.92 -26.10 -10.17
C SER A 546 -6.14 -25.72 -11.00
N LEU A 547 -5.92 -25.22 -12.21
CA LEU A 547 -6.98 -25.02 -13.19
C LEU A 547 -7.04 -26.22 -14.12
N ALA A 548 -8.21 -26.80 -14.31
CA ALA A 548 -8.47 -27.87 -15.26
C ALA A 548 -9.56 -27.44 -16.24
N VAL A 549 -9.65 -28.12 -17.39
CA VAL A 549 -10.76 -27.96 -18.34
C VAL A 549 -11.48 -29.30 -18.40
N ASP A 550 -12.78 -29.28 -18.19
CA ASP A 550 -13.61 -30.48 -18.19
C ASP A 550 -13.63 -31.12 -19.61
N PRO A 551 -13.19 -32.37 -19.79
CA PRO A 551 -13.11 -33.00 -21.11
C PRO A 551 -14.49 -33.33 -21.72
N GLU A 552 -15.59 -33.31 -20.95
CA GLU A 552 -16.91 -33.81 -21.41
C GLU A 552 -17.67 -32.88 -22.37
N TYR A 553 -17.17 -31.66 -22.65
CA TYR A 553 -17.85 -30.68 -23.52
C TYR A 553 -17.12 -30.32 -24.82
N SER A 554 -16.18 -31.14 -25.28
CA SER A 554 -15.69 -31.08 -26.67
C SER A 554 -16.70 -31.73 -27.62
N SER A 555 -17.85 -31.07 -27.84
CA SER A 555 -18.81 -31.48 -28.87
C SER A 555 -18.26 -31.09 -30.24
N ASP A 556 -17.62 -32.03 -30.92
CA ASP A 556 -17.55 -31.99 -32.38
C ASP A 556 -18.79 -32.69 -32.93
N GLY A 557 -19.73 -31.88 -33.44
CA GLY A 557 -20.92 -32.34 -34.12
C GLY A 557 -20.54 -32.88 -35.49
N GLY A 558 -20.40 -34.21 -35.60
CA GLY A 558 -20.23 -34.92 -36.86
C GLY A 558 -21.19 -36.10 -36.96
N GLU A 559 -22.22 -35.95 -37.78
CA GLU A 559 -23.19 -36.99 -38.13
C GLU A 559 -22.49 -38.29 -38.57
N SER A 560 -22.79 -39.40 -37.91
CA SER A 560 -22.48 -40.74 -38.42
C SER A 560 -23.55 -41.18 -39.44
N PRO A 561 -23.13 -41.81 -40.54
CA PRO A 561 -23.97 -42.81 -41.17
C PRO A 561 -23.24 -44.15 -41.37
N GLY A 562 -23.94 -45.23 -41.03
CA GLY A 562 -23.90 -46.46 -41.83
C GLY A 562 -23.27 -47.69 -41.18
N GLU A 563 -24.13 -48.61 -40.76
CA GLU A 563 -23.84 -50.00 -40.41
C GLU A 563 -23.11 -50.78 -41.52
N GLY A 564 -22.28 -51.76 -41.14
CA GLY A 564 -21.73 -52.74 -42.07
C GLY A 564 -20.79 -53.80 -41.46
N SER A 565 -21.40 -54.87 -40.95
CA SER A 565 -20.94 -56.28 -40.95
C SER A 565 -19.63 -56.70 -40.24
N GLU A 566 -19.80 -57.60 -39.26
CA GLU A 566 -18.77 -58.47 -38.69
C GLU A 566 -18.29 -59.54 -39.68
N GLY A 567 -17.01 -59.93 -39.56
CA GLY A 567 -16.39 -61.08 -40.22
C GLY A 567 -14.92 -61.23 -39.82
N ASN A 568 -14.61 -62.34 -39.13
CA ASN A 568 -13.36 -62.67 -38.44
C ASN A 568 -12.13 -62.98 -39.32
N GLU A 569 -10.99 -63.08 -38.61
CA GLU A 569 -9.78 -63.92 -38.81
C GLU A 569 -8.50 -63.30 -39.43
N ASP A 570 -7.54 -63.12 -38.51
CA ASP A 570 -6.12 -63.52 -38.52
C ASP A 570 -5.04 -62.91 -39.47
N VAL A 571 -3.90 -62.64 -38.81
CA VAL A 571 -2.50 -62.62 -39.26
C VAL A 571 -1.85 -61.27 -39.63
N GLU A 572 -0.94 -60.87 -38.72
CA GLU A 572 0.35 -60.18 -38.86
C GLU A 572 0.56 -59.14 -39.98
N SER A 573 0.80 -57.90 -39.58
CA SER A 573 1.89 -57.07 -40.14
C SER A 573 2.27 -56.00 -39.12
N GLU A 574 3.55 -55.99 -38.75
CA GLU A 574 4.21 -54.82 -38.17
C GLU A 574 4.20 -53.71 -39.23
N GLU A 575 3.59 -52.56 -38.95
CA GLU A 575 3.91 -51.29 -39.60
C GLU A 575 3.34 -50.12 -38.79
N ASP A 576 4.08 -49.02 -38.83
CA ASP A 576 4.01 -47.83 -37.99
C ASP A 576 2.63 -47.15 -37.90
N ALA A 577 2.22 -46.84 -36.68
CA ALA A 577 1.40 -45.65 -36.40
C ALA A 577 1.55 -45.26 -34.93
N GLU A 578 2.30 -44.19 -34.69
CA GLU A 578 2.23 -43.40 -33.47
C GLU A 578 0.76 -43.03 -33.20
N ASN A 579 0.13 -43.74 -32.28
CA ASN A 579 -1.07 -43.26 -31.63
C ASN A 579 -0.67 -42.73 -30.26
N PRO A 580 -0.65 -41.42 -30.10
CA PRO A 580 -1.08 -40.84 -28.85
C PRO A 580 -2.25 -39.90 -29.17
N CYS A 581 -3.46 -40.46 -29.23
CA CYS A 581 -4.63 -39.72 -28.74
C CYS A 581 -4.47 -39.51 -27.23
N ASN A 582 -3.47 -38.70 -26.85
CA ASN A 582 -3.31 -38.19 -25.50
C ASN A 582 -4.13 -36.90 -25.45
N CYS A 583 -5.44 -37.04 -25.26
CA CYS A 583 -6.22 -35.94 -24.69
C CYS A 583 -5.80 -35.84 -23.23
N GLU A 584 -4.59 -35.31 -22.97
CA GLU A 584 -4.20 -34.92 -21.63
C GLU A 584 -5.21 -33.87 -21.16
N SER A 585 -6.00 -34.22 -20.16
CA SER A 585 -6.71 -33.22 -19.34
C SER A 585 -5.66 -32.22 -18.87
N SER A 586 -5.71 -31.00 -19.39
CA SER A 586 -4.71 -29.97 -19.12
C SER A 586 -4.93 -29.40 -17.71
N ILE A 587 -4.35 -30.04 -16.70
CA ILE A 587 -4.36 -29.58 -15.31
C ILE A 587 -3.10 -28.74 -15.08
N ASP A 588 -3.27 -27.46 -14.75
CA ASP A 588 -2.17 -26.53 -14.51
C ASP A 588 -2.20 -25.94 -13.11
N LEU A 589 -1.08 -26.07 -12.39
CA LEU A 589 -0.90 -25.52 -11.06
C LEU A 589 -0.86 -23.98 -11.12
N ILE A 590 -1.78 -23.33 -10.40
CA ILE A 590 -1.87 -21.85 -10.30
C ILE A 590 -1.12 -21.35 -9.07
N GLU A 591 -1.43 -21.92 -7.90
CA GLU A 591 -0.96 -21.45 -6.60
C GLU A 591 -0.82 -22.63 -5.64
N SER A 592 0.32 -22.75 -4.98
CA SER A 592 0.54 -23.72 -3.92
C SER A 592 1.31 -23.11 -2.77
N ASN A 593 1.06 -23.61 -1.56
CA ASN A 593 1.80 -23.25 -0.37
C ASN A 593 2.00 -24.47 0.52
N GLU A 594 3.24 -24.69 0.94
CA GLU A 594 3.61 -25.83 1.79
C GLU A 594 3.11 -25.67 3.23
N GLU A 595 3.03 -24.44 3.74
CA GLU A 595 2.52 -24.16 5.07
C GLU A 595 2.01 -22.72 5.19
N ILE A 596 0.72 -22.56 5.46
CA ILE A 596 0.11 -21.28 5.75
C ILE A 596 -0.90 -21.37 6.89
N GLU A 597 -0.89 -20.37 7.77
CA GLU A 597 -1.82 -20.29 8.88
C GLU A 597 -3.00 -19.36 8.59
N PHE A 598 -4.23 -19.77 8.89
CA PHE A 598 -5.44 -18.96 8.79
C PHE A 598 -6.26 -18.96 10.08
N GLU A 599 -6.90 -17.84 10.39
CA GLU A 599 -7.85 -17.74 11.50
C GLU A 599 -9.25 -18.18 11.04
N VAL A 600 -9.87 -19.09 11.80
CA VAL A 600 -11.19 -19.66 11.49
C VAL A 600 -12.30 -18.80 12.09
N GLY A 601 -13.35 -18.56 11.30
CA GLY A 601 -14.55 -17.83 11.70
C GLY A 601 -14.49 -16.32 11.46
N THR A 602 -13.44 -15.82 10.79
CA THR A 602 -13.27 -14.40 10.46
C THR A 602 -13.28 -14.13 8.96
N GLY A 603 -13.43 -15.16 8.12
CA GLY A 603 -13.33 -15.05 6.66
C GLY A 603 -11.90 -14.74 6.21
N ALA A 604 -10.88 -15.27 6.89
CA ALA A 604 -9.48 -15.02 6.57
C ALA A 604 -8.95 -15.81 5.35
N MET A 605 -9.75 -16.77 4.87
CA MET A 605 -9.44 -17.62 3.73
C MET A 605 -10.66 -17.72 2.80
N ASN A 606 -10.45 -18.25 1.60
CA ASN A 606 -11.52 -18.50 0.64
C ASN A 606 -12.64 -19.37 1.29
N PRO A 607 -13.93 -19.04 1.11
CA PRO A 607 -15.04 -19.74 1.76
C PRO A 607 -15.08 -21.25 1.52
N HIS A 608 -14.71 -21.71 0.31
CA HIS A 608 -14.67 -23.14 -0.02
C HIS A 608 -13.56 -23.86 0.75
N ILE A 609 -12.39 -23.23 0.88
CA ILE A 609 -11.27 -23.74 1.68
C ILE A 609 -11.69 -23.82 3.15
N GLU A 610 -12.31 -22.77 3.71
CA GLU A 610 -12.73 -22.75 5.11
C GLU A 610 -13.77 -23.84 5.41
N SER A 611 -14.75 -24.02 4.52
CA SER A 611 -15.78 -25.05 4.64
C SER A 611 -15.23 -26.47 4.61
N ALA A 612 -14.20 -26.72 3.79
CA ALA A 612 -13.51 -28.01 3.75
C ALA A 612 -12.67 -28.23 5.02
N VAL A 613 -11.80 -27.28 5.36
CA VAL A 613 -10.86 -27.39 6.49
C VAL A 613 -11.57 -27.55 7.83
N THR A 614 -12.72 -26.89 8.04
CA THR A 614 -13.49 -26.99 9.29
C THR A 614 -14.17 -28.34 9.52
N LYS A 615 -14.14 -29.24 8.53
CA LYS A 615 -14.61 -30.62 8.61
C LYS A 615 -13.48 -31.65 8.70
N MET A 616 -12.24 -31.22 8.48
CA MET A 616 -11.06 -32.09 8.48
C MET A 616 -10.50 -32.32 9.88
N THR A 617 -9.68 -33.35 10.02
CA THR A 617 -8.82 -33.65 11.17
C THR A 617 -7.35 -33.50 10.79
N VAL A 618 -6.48 -33.21 11.76
CA VAL A 618 -5.03 -33.08 11.53
C VAL A 618 -4.46 -34.34 10.89
N GLY A 619 -3.79 -34.18 9.75
CA GLY A 619 -3.25 -35.25 8.91
C GLY A 619 -4.16 -35.68 7.76
N GLU A 620 -5.41 -35.22 7.71
CA GLU A 620 -6.32 -35.52 6.61
C GLU A 620 -6.01 -34.69 5.36
N TYR A 621 -6.22 -35.31 4.20
CA TYR A 621 -6.13 -34.70 2.88
C TYR A 621 -7.53 -34.66 2.26
N ALA A 622 -7.91 -33.51 1.69
CA ALA A 622 -9.15 -33.32 0.97
C ALA A 622 -8.88 -32.71 -0.40
N SER A 623 -9.63 -33.14 -1.40
CA SER A 623 -9.63 -32.53 -2.72
C SER A 623 -11.06 -32.39 -3.24
N PHE A 624 -11.34 -31.26 -3.87
CA PHE A 624 -12.65 -30.94 -4.45
C PHE A 624 -12.46 -29.92 -5.57
N ASN A 625 -13.44 -29.82 -6.46
CA ASN A 625 -13.44 -28.85 -7.54
C ASN A 625 -14.61 -27.87 -7.42
N THR A 626 -14.47 -26.70 -8.03
CA THR A 626 -15.53 -25.70 -8.12
C THR A 626 -15.60 -25.14 -9.53
N THR A 627 -16.80 -24.80 -10.00
CA THR A 627 -16.97 -23.98 -11.21
C THR A 627 -16.43 -22.58 -10.96
N LEU A 628 -15.78 -22.00 -11.96
CA LEU A 628 -15.15 -20.70 -11.82
C LEU A 628 -16.21 -19.57 -11.84
N PRO A 629 -16.23 -18.64 -10.86
CA PRO A 629 -16.99 -17.40 -10.98
C PRO A 629 -16.34 -16.48 -12.03
N ASP A 630 -17.15 -15.80 -12.84
CA ASP A 630 -16.68 -14.87 -13.89
C ASP A 630 -15.70 -13.78 -13.38
N ALA A 631 -15.81 -13.40 -12.10
CA ALA A 631 -14.96 -12.40 -11.45
C ALA A 631 -13.55 -12.90 -11.07
N ALA A 632 -13.29 -14.20 -11.13
CA ALA A 632 -12.05 -14.82 -10.64
C ALA A 632 -10.88 -14.79 -11.66
N GLU A 633 -11.14 -14.44 -12.93
CA GLU A 633 -10.11 -14.44 -13.98
C GLU A 633 -8.91 -13.53 -13.65
N ALA A 634 -9.19 -12.31 -13.16
CA ALA A 634 -8.14 -11.35 -12.82
C ALA A 634 -7.22 -11.87 -11.70
N LEU A 635 -7.80 -12.57 -10.71
CA LEU A 635 -7.05 -13.18 -9.61
C LEU A 635 -6.22 -14.38 -10.10
N ILE A 636 -6.77 -15.20 -11.01
CA ILE A 636 -6.04 -16.30 -11.64
C ILE A 636 -4.85 -15.75 -12.43
N LEU A 637 -5.06 -14.75 -13.29
CA LEU A 637 -3.98 -14.14 -14.07
C LEU A 637 -2.93 -13.42 -13.20
N ALA A 638 -3.31 -12.93 -12.02
CA ALA A 638 -2.38 -12.38 -11.03
C ALA A 638 -1.54 -13.45 -10.30
N ALA A 639 -2.05 -14.69 -10.20
CA ALA A 639 -1.36 -15.83 -9.60
C ALA A 639 -0.55 -16.65 -10.63
N ALA A 640 -1.05 -16.74 -11.87
CA ALA A 640 -0.52 -17.50 -12.99
C ALA A 640 0.99 -17.31 -13.23
N THR A 641 1.66 -18.40 -13.57
CA THR A 641 3.06 -18.40 -14.04
C THR A 641 3.14 -18.18 -15.54
N ASP A 642 2.23 -18.80 -16.32
CA ASP A 642 2.10 -18.63 -17.77
C ASP A 642 0.72 -18.06 -18.15
N THR A 643 0.64 -16.74 -18.25
CA THR A 643 -0.63 -16.05 -18.54
C THR A 643 -1.20 -16.37 -19.91
N VAL A 644 -0.40 -16.83 -20.89
CA VAL A 644 -0.90 -17.18 -22.22
C VAL A 644 -1.65 -18.49 -22.15
N ARG A 645 -1.05 -19.50 -21.50
CA ARG A 645 -1.69 -20.80 -21.29
C ARG A 645 -2.96 -20.67 -20.45
N PHE A 646 -2.91 -19.93 -19.35
CA PHE A 646 -4.09 -19.73 -18.49
C PHE A 646 -5.23 -19.00 -19.21
N ARG A 647 -4.96 -18.06 -20.12
CA ARG A 647 -6.01 -17.46 -20.97
C ARG A 647 -6.66 -18.48 -21.90
N SER A 648 -5.88 -19.37 -22.49
CA SER A 648 -6.42 -20.45 -23.33
C SER A 648 -7.34 -21.37 -22.54
N LEU A 649 -7.00 -21.68 -21.28
CA LEU A 649 -7.83 -22.51 -20.40
C LEU A 649 -9.11 -21.78 -19.96
N LEU A 650 -9.01 -20.49 -19.65
CA LEU A 650 -10.15 -19.66 -19.23
C LEU A 650 -11.18 -19.48 -20.35
N SER A 651 -10.76 -19.48 -21.63
CA SER A 651 -11.68 -19.45 -22.78
C SER A 651 -12.50 -20.73 -22.98
N GLY A 652 -12.17 -21.83 -22.26
CA GLY A 652 -12.92 -23.09 -22.28
C GLY A 652 -14.01 -23.15 -21.21
N SER A 653 -14.22 -24.34 -20.64
CA SER A 653 -15.04 -24.56 -19.43
C SER A 653 -14.14 -24.89 -18.23
N PRO A 654 -13.51 -23.87 -17.61
CA PRO A 654 -12.51 -24.10 -16.56
C PRO A 654 -13.15 -24.52 -15.23
N THR A 655 -12.52 -25.47 -14.57
CA THR A 655 -12.79 -25.86 -13.17
C THR A 655 -11.56 -25.60 -12.31
N LEU A 656 -11.79 -25.17 -11.08
CA LEU A 656 -10.72 -24.91 -10.12
C LEU A 656 -10.64 -26.08 -9.13
N ASP A 657 -9.52 -26.81 -9.18
CA ASP A 657 -9.26 -27.97 -8.34
C ASP A 657 -8.48 -27.56 -7.10
N TYR A 658 -9.08 -27.81 -5.94
CA TYR A 658 -8.48 -27.58 -4.63
C TYR A 658 -7.93 -28.89 -4.09
N SER A 659 -6.73 -28.82 -3.53
CA SER A 659 -6.10 -29.92 -2.78
C SER A 659 -5.54 -29.35 -1.49
N ILE A 660 -5.96 -29.89 -0.35
CA ILE A 660 -5.66 -29.34 0.97
C ILE A 660 -5.26 -30.46 1.91
N LEU A 661 -4.17 -30.27 2.66
CA LEU A 661 -3.70 -31.11 3.76
C LEU A 661 -3.72 -30.30 5.05
N LEU A 662 -4.45 -30.77 6.07
CA LEU A 662 -4.51 -30.09 7.37
C LEU A 662 -3.30 -30.49 8.23
N LEU A 663 -2.37 -29.57 8.46
CA LEU A 663 -1.12 -29.82 9.18
C LEU A 663 -1.25 -29.65 10.70
N GLY A 664 -2.12 -28.74 11.16
CA GLY A 664 -2.28 -28.49 12.58
C GLY A 664 -3.41 -27.52 12.92
N VAL A 665 -3.85 -27.54 14.18
CA VAL A 665 -4.87 -26.64 14.71
C VAL A 665 -4.43 -26.12 16.07
N LYS A 666 -4.45 -24.80 16.24
CA LYS A 666 -4.29 -24.11 17.53
C LYS A 666 -5.66 -23.64 17.97
N GLY A 667 -6.10 -24.05 19.16
CA GLY A 667 -7.38 -23.64 19.74
C GLY A 667 -7.47 -22.13 19.98
N PRO A 668 -8.66 -21.61 20.30
CA PRO A 668 -8.87 -20.18 20.52
C PRO A 668 -8.00 -19.66 21.66
N THR A 669 -7.43 -18.48 21.46
CA THR A 669 -6.61 -17.83 22.48
C THR A 669 -7.48 -17.27 23.60
N GLU A 670 -7.21 -17.71 24.83
CA GLU A 670 -7.84 -17.17 26.03
C GLU A 670 -6.96 -16.07 26.63
N GLU A 671 -7.50 -14.87 26.77
CA GLU A 671 -6.85 -13.82 27.55
C GLU A 671 -7.03 -14.15 29.04
N ARG A 672 -5.92 -14.41 29.74
CA ARG A 672 -5.94 -14.71 31.18
C ARG A 672 -6.38 -13.46 31.94
N MET A 673 -7.69 -13.34 32.18
CA MET A 673 -8.23 -12.33 33.07
C MET A 673 -8.05 -12.80 34.52
N GLU A 674 -7.34 -12.03 35.32
CA GLU A 674 -7.29 -12.25 36.77
C GLU A 674 -8.65 -11.92 37.39
N ALA A 675 -9.25 -12.88 38.08
CA ALA A 675 -10.51 -12.69 38.78
C ALA A 675 -10.27 -12.64 40.30
N ALA A 676 -10.90 -11.67 40.97
CA ALA A 676 -10.88 -11.57 42.43
C ALA A 676 -11.91 -12.54 43.03
N PHE A 677 -11.46 -13.73 43.43
CA PHE A 677 -12.34 -14.79 43.96
C PHE A 677 -12.78 -14.56 45.42
N PHE A 678 -12.01 -13.81 46.20
CA PHE A 678 -12.23 -13.63 47.64
C PHE A 678 -12.70 -12.22 47.98
N LYS A 679 -13.61 -12.08 48.94
CA LYS A 679 -14.04 -10.78 49.50
C LYS A 679 -13.82 -10.73 51.02
N PRO A 680 -12.93 -9.86 51.54
CA PRO A 680 -11.99 -9.01 50.78
C PRO A 680 -10.95 -9.85 50.02
N PRO A 681 -10.16 -9.28 49.08
CA PRO A 681 -9.11 -10.03 48.36
C PRO A 681 -8.20 -10.80 49.33
N LEU A 682 -7.78 -12.00 48.92
CA LEU A 682 -7.02 -12.90 49.80
C LEU A 682 -5.75 -12.24 50.37
N SER A 683 -5.09 -11.39 49.59
CA SER A 683 -3.95 -10.57 50.05
C SER A 683 -4.31 -9.68 51.24
N LYS A 684 -5.47 -9.01 51.21
CA LYS A 684 -5.96 -8.16 52.30
C LYS A 684 -6.35 -8.99 53.53
N GLN A 685 -7.02 -10.14 53.35
CA GLN A 685 -7.39 -11.02 54.47
C GLN A 685 -6.16 -11.47 55.28
N ARG A 686 -5.06 -11.79 54.60
CA ARG A 686 -3.81 -12.19 55.25
C ARG A 686 -3.21 -11.06 56.09
N VAL A 687 -3.24 -9.83 55.58
CA VAL A 687 -2.80 -8.64 56.31
C VAL A 687 -3.68 -8.39 57.53
N GLU A 688 -5.01 -8.39 57.36
CA GLU A 688 -5.96 -8.18 58.46
C GLU A 688 -5.77 -9.21 59.59
N TYR A 689 -5.60 -10.48 59.22
CA TYR A 689 -5.34 -11.55 60.18
C TYR A 689 -4.05 -11.32 60.95
N ALA A 690 -2.94 -11.02 60.26
CA ALA A 690 -1.66 -10.78 60.91
C ALA A 690 -1.70 -9.53 61.82
N VAL A 691 -2.29 -8.42 61.36
CA VAL A 691 -2.45 -7.19 62.14
C VAL A 691 -3.28 -7.42 63.41
N LYS A 692 -4.32 -8.27 63.33
CA LYS A 692 -5.12 -8.64 64.51
C LYS A 692 -4.27 -9.31 65.58
N HIS A 693 -3.48 -10.33 65.22
CA HIS A 693 -2.60 -11.04 66.16
C HIS A 693 -1.50 -10.14 66.74
N ILE A 694 -0.94 -9.24 65.93
CA ILE A 694 0.07 -8.27 66.38
C ILE A 694 -0.52 -7.34 67.45
N LYS A 695 -1.74 -6.83 67.24
CA LYS A 695 -2.44 -5.97 68.20
C LYS A 695 -2.81 -6.70 69.49
N GLU A 696 -3.17 -7.98 69.40
CA GLU A 696 -3.53 -8.81 70.56
C GLU A 696 -2.33 -9.16 71.45
N SER A 697 -1.13 -9.29 70.88
CA SER A 697 0.06 -9.78 71.57
C SER A 697 0.94 -8.71 72.22
N SER A 698 0.65 -7.41 72.03
CA SER A 698 1.38 -6.27 72.63
C SER A 698 2.91 -6.33 72.46
N ALA A 699 3.38 -6.57 71.24
CA ALA A 699 4.81 -6.63 70.93
C ALA A 699 5.47 -5.24 70.79
N SER A 700 6.74 -5.13 71.16
CA SER A 700 7.54 -3.88 71.02
C SER A 700 8.29 -3.78 69.68
N THR A 701 8.61 -4.90 69.04
CA THR A 701 9.30 -4.98 67.75
C THR A 701 8.65 -6.04 66.86
N LEU A 702 8.69 -5.82 65.54
CA LEU A 702 8.16 -6.73 64.53
C LEU A 702 9.19 -6.92 63.40
N ALA A 703 9.39 -8.15 62.96
CA ALA A 703 10.16 -8.47 61.78
C ALA A 703 9.23 -9.06 60.70
N ASP A 704 9.14 -8.39 59.55
CA ASP A 704 8.37 -8.86 58.40
C ASP A 704 9.29 -9.53 57.37
N PHE A 705 9.35 -10.86 57.45
CA PHE A 705 10.18 -11.67 56.56
C PHE A 705 9.53 -11.80 55.19
N GLY A 706 10.13 -11.17 54.18
CA GLY A 706 9.60 -11.18 52.81
C GLY A 706 8.56 -10.08 52.55
N CYS A 707 8.73 -8.93 53.21
CA CYS A 707 7.81 -7.79 53.16
C CYS A 707 7.38 -7.32 51.77
N GLY A 708 8.17 -7.59 50.72
CA GLY A 708 7.77 -7.41 49.32
C GLY A 708 7.31 -5.98 49.01
N SER A 709 6.00 -5.80 48.79
CA SER A 709 5.36 -4.49 48.55
C SER A 709 5.19 -3.63 49.80
N GLY A 710 5.46 -4.17 51.00
CA GLY A 710 5.29 -3.49 52.29
C GLY A 710 3.84 -3.39 52.73
N SER A 711 3.02 -4.41 52.43
CA SER A 711 1.57 -4.35 52.66
C SER A 711 1.10 -4.77 54.06
N LEU A 712 1.92 -5.51 54.82
CA LEU A 712 1.68 -5.87 56.22
C LEU A 712 2.20 -4.75 57.14
#